data_AF-V4JMB4-F1
#
_entry.id   AF-V4JMB4-F1
#
_cell.length_a   1.000
_cell.length_b   1.000
_cell.length_c   1.000
_cell.angle_alpha   90.00
_cell.angle_beta   90.00
_cell.angle_gamma   90.00
#
_symmetry.space_group_name_H-M   'P 1'
#
loop_
_entity.id
_entity.type
_entity.pdbx_description
1 polymer ?
#
loop_
_entity_poly.entity_id
_entity_poly.type
_entity_poly.pdbx_seq_one_letter_code
_entity_poly.pdbx_strand_id
1 'polypeptide(L)'
;MRLSDVDQLFVPEQVAVFGASDREGAVGKMVYSNLMASDYKGNCYPINPKYDQVAGSRCYKNLAELERQVDLALIVTPAQTVPGILDECGDAGVKAAVVHSAGFGEHGERGSLLQDRLVEAARRNRIRVLGPNCLGVMRPSHGLNASCISDLPAIGKIALVSQSGAICSALLDWAGPRKVGFSAVVSLGAAADVDFGDILDYLAVDAQTNCILLYVEGIRDARRFMSGMRAAARTKPVIVVKSGRHAAGSRAAKSHTGAFVGSAEVFSAVMERSGGVQVGRLDQLFAAAQVFGAGRRMSGNRIAIVTNGGGPGVLAVDRAVERGLVLAEFSDATREALEKALPDYWSHGNPIDVIGNSCAEVYRVALEASLADDGVDGVLVLLAPIGTWQPKAVAEQVVEAASKTRKPILTCWLGETRVAEAQTLLLQNGIPHLDSPDLAVDAMSYLAEHQRNQRLLMQSPGPLSHQPLPDVEGARLIIEGAMAQGHKRLSTLEAKAILSAFRIPTTQAVLASNPHQALMAAEALGFPVVMKINSPDIEHKSDVDGVRLNLSGARTILQTFGEITERAAKLCPEADITGVTVEHMVPIRNARELMITVSRDPVFGPVISFGAGGTDNEVLADRAIGLPPLNAFIVRTMIEHTRAARLMGAFGNMRPMNRQALSLILQRVSEMVCELPEIIAMEINPLIGNESDVIAVDASIDVSFRPSQQSLYGHMAIHPYPHHLVERLTLPDGTEPIIRPIRPEDAEIEQNFIRSLSDQAKYFRFMQAIKELTPEMLVRFTQIDYDREMALIGVVEEQGNEVQIGVARYMSRPGGDTCEFAIVVSDSFHARGVGARLMRSLMQNARNRGLRIMEGEVLTANTRMLALVKSLGFRIQADRADPSVKLVSKLL
;
A
#
# COMPACT_ATOMS: atom_id res chain seq x y z
N MET A 1 8.55 -5.40 22.60
CA MET A 1 7.57 -4.29 22.55
C MET A 1 6.23 -4.87 22.13
N ARG A 2 5.08 -4.34 22.52
CA ARG A 2 3.80 -4.99 22.24
C ARG A 2 2.93 -4.06 21.40
N LEU A 3 1.97 -4.60 20.64
CA LEU A 3 0.87 -3.78 20.12
C LEU A 3 0.15 -3.10 21.30
N SER A 4 0.13 -3.78 22.46
CA SER A 4 -0.36 -3.27 23.74
C SER A 4 0.33 -2.02 24.27
N ASP A 5 1.49 -1.61 23.74
CA ASP A 5 2.16 -0.38 24.18
C ASP A 5 1.62 0.86 23.42
N VAL A 6 1.21 0.69 22.15
CA VAL A 6 0.51 1.73 21.36
C VAL A 6 -0.95 1.86 21.81
N ASP A 7 -1.56 0.76 22.26
CA ASP A 7 -2.92 0.75 22.82
C ASP A 7 -3.07 1.76 23.98
N GLN A 8 -2.02 1.98 24.78
CA GLN A 8 -2.02 2.94 25.88
C GLN A 8 -2.18 4.40 25.43
N LEU A 9 -1.94 4.71 24.14
CA LEU A 9 -2.28 6.03 23.58
C LEU A 9 -3.79 6.25 23.47
N PHE A 10 -4.58 5.17 23.37
CA PHE A 10 -6.01 5.23 23.05
C PHE A 10 -6.91 4.84 24.22
N VAL A 11 -6.46 3.90 25.07
CA VAL A 11 -7.23 3.37 26.20
C VAL A 11 -6.44 3.37 27.52
N PRO A 12 -5.80 4.49 27.91
CA PRO A 12 -5.12 4.57 29.21
C PRO A 12 -6.13 4.61 30.37
N GLU A 13 -5.75 4.09 31.53
CA GLU A 13 -6.52 4.24 32.78
C GLU A 13 -5.93 5.34 33.69
N GLN A 14 -4.62 5.53 33.63
CA GLN A 14 -3.87 6.47 34.48
C GLN A 14 -3.01 7.40 33.61
N VAL A 15 -3.31 8.70 33.61
CA VAL A 15 -2.65 9.70 32.76
C VAL A 15 -1.93 10.74 33.60
N ALA A 16 -0.63 10.96 33.34
CA ALA A 16 0.14 12.03 33.94
C ALA A 16 0.32 13.19 32.95
N VAL A 17 0.08 14.43 33.39
CA VAL A 17 0.19 15.63 32.54
C VAL A 17 1.34 16.52 33.02
N PHE A 18 2.49 16.41 32.36
CA PHE A 18 3.67 17.21 32.62
C PHE A 18 3.53 18.61 32.03
N GLY A 19 3.72 19.63 32.88
CA GLY A 19 3.54 21.03 32.50
C GLY A 19 2.11 21.54 32.71
N ALA A 20 1.24 20.78 33.38
CA ALA A 20 -0.08 21.24 33.82
C ALA A 20 0.04 22.54 34.65
N SER A 21 -0.84 23.51 34.42
CA SER A 21 -0.79 24.81 35.10
C SER A 21 -2.12 25.53 35.05
N ASP A 22 -2.38 26.46 35.96
CA ASP A 22 -3.57 27.34 35.91
C ASP A 22 -3.35 28.63 35.07
N ARG A 23 -2.14 28.82 34.53
CA ARG A 23 -1.77 30.00 33.73
C ARG A 23 -2.63 30.09 32.48
N GLU A 24 -3.30 31.23 32.29
CA GLU A 24 -4.11 31.49 31.10
C GLU A 24 -3.27 31.41 29.81
N GLY A 25 -3.86 30.84 28.76
CA GLY A 25 -3.21 30.61 27.46
C GLY A 25 -2.13 29.52 27.46
N ALA A 26 -1.82 28.87 28.59
CA ALA A 26 -0.84 27.78 28.60
C ALA A 26 -1.41 26.50 27.98
N VAL A 27 -0.66 25.87 27.08
CA VAL A 27 -1.04 24.58 26.47
C VAL A 27 -1.25 23.50 27.53
N GLY A 28 -0.43 23.48 28.58
CA GLY A 28 -0.59 22.55 29.71
C GLY A 28 -1.90 22.74 30.48
N LYS A 29 -2.45 23.97 30.54
CA LYS A 29 -3.80 24.22 31.07
C LYS A 29 -4.85 23.60 30.15
N MET A 30 -4.76 23.87 28.86
CA MET A 30 -5.72 23.36 27.86
C MET A 30 -5.79 21.83 27.86
N VAL A 31 -4.64 21.15 27.75
CA VAL A 31 -4.59 19.67 27.73
C VAL A 31 -5.17 19.07 29.02
N TYR A 32 -4.81 19.63 30.19
CA TYR A 32 -5.33 19.13 31.46
C TYR A 32 -6.84 19.40 31.61
N SER A 33 -7.30 20.60 31.27
CA SER A 33 -8.72 20.95 31.31
C SER A 33 -9.56 20.12 30.33
N ASN A 34 -9.05 19.81 29.14
CA ASN A 34 -9.75 19.00 28.15
C ASN A 34 -9.98 17.57 28.62
N LEU A 35 -8.98 16.96 29.28
CA LEU A 35 -9.12 15.65 29.91
C LEU A 35 -10.11 15.64 31.07
N MET A 36 -10.19 16.73 31.84
CA MET A 36 -11.10 16.85 32.97
C MET A 36 -12.54 17.20 32.56
N ALA A 37 -12.70 17.91 31.44
CA ALA A 37 -13.99 18.34 30.91
C ALA A 37 -14.70 17.26 30.09
N SER A 38 -13.96 16.24 29.63
CA SER A 38 -14.52 15.11 28.93
C SER A 38 -15.03 14.03 29.90
N ASP A 39 -15.89 13.12 29.43
CA ASP A 39 -16.38 11.96 30.19
C ASP A 39 -15.29 10.87 30.38
N TYR A 40 -14.02 11.28 30.56
CA TYR A 40 -12.90 10.38 30.75
C TYR A 40 -13.04 9.64 32.08
N LYS A 41 -12.99 8.31 32.01
CA LYS A 41 -13.21 7.44 33.18
C LYS A 41 -11.94 7.11 33.96
N GLY A 42 -10.76 7.40 33.39
CA GLY A 42 -9.48 7.19 34.05
C GLY A 42 -9.12 8.33 35.02
N ASN A 43 -7.99 8.20 35.70
CA ASN A 43 -7.49 9.25 36.59
C ASN A 43 -6.43 10.09 35.89
N CYS A 44 -6.44 11.40 36.17
CA CYS A 44 -5.51 12.37 35.59
C CYS A 44 -4.70 13.05 36.70
N TYR A 45 -3.38 13.02 36.59
CA TYR A 45 -2.45 13.58 37.59
C TYR A 45 -1.66 14.76 37.01
N PRO A 46 -1.82 15.99 37.54
CA PRO A 46 -1.03 17.13 37.08
C PRO A 46 0.39 17.07 37.67
N ILE A 47 1.40 17.14 36.81
CA ILE A 47 2.82 17.13 37.20
C ILE A 47 3.47 18.48 36.87
N ASN A 48 3.84 19.25 37.89
CA ASN A 48 4.53 20.53 37.74
C ASN A 48 5.25 20.94 39.03
N PRO A 49 6.59 21.09 39.04
CA PRO A 49 7.34 21.43 40.26
C PRO A 49 7.07 22.83 40.81
N LYS A 50 6.38 23.70 40.06
CA LYS A 50 6.10 25.10 40.45
C LYS A 50 4.78 25.27 41.21
N TYR A 51 3.92 24.26 41.24
CA TYR A 51 2.58 24.35 41.81
C TYR A 51 2.33 23.21 42.78
N ASP A 52 1.66 23.50 43.89
CA ASP A 52 1.17 22.46 44.80
C ASP A 52 -0.24 21.96 44.41
N GLN A 53 -1.00 22.78 43.67
CA GLN A 53 -2.33 22.44 43.13
C GLN A 53 -2.53 23.03 41.72
N VAL A 54 -3.28 22.32 40.88
CA VAL A 54 -3.72 22.76 39.54
C VAL A 54 -5.18 22.35 39.35
N ALA A 55 -6.05 23.28 38.90
CA ALA A 55 -7.49 23.09 38.76
C ALA A 55 -8.16 22.41 39.98
N GLY A 56 -7.73 22.78 41.20
CA GLY A 56 -8.25 22.23 42.46
C GLY A 56 -7.76 20.81 42.82
N SER A 57 -6.94 20.18 41.99
CA SER A 57 -6.33 18.86 42.25
C SER A 57 -4.90 19.00 42.77
N ARG A 58 -4.45 18.05 43.61
CA ARG A 58 -3.06 17.98 44.08
C ARG A 58 -2.12 17.84 42.88
N CYS A 59 -1.13 18.73 42.80
CA CYS A 59 -0.07 18.68 41.80
C CYS A 59 1.18 18.04 42.40
N TYR A 60 1.83 17.18 41.62
CA TYR A 60 3.05 16.48 42.01
C TYR A 60 4.25 17.12 41.32
N LYS A 61 5.42 17.09 41.95
CA LYS A 61 6.63 17.69 41.35
C LYS A 61 7.24 16.81 40.26
N ASN A 62 7.07 15.50 40.41
CA ASN A 62 7.57 14.44 39.55
C ASN A 62 6.73 13.16 39.78
N LEU A 63 6.93 12.14 38.95
CA LEU A 63 6.32 10.82 39.05
C LEU A 63 6.79 10.03 40.27
N ALA A 64 7.97 10.29 40.82
CA ALA A 64 8.43 9.59 42.02
C ALA A 64 7.58 9.94 43.26
N GLU A 65 7.00 11.14 43.32
CA GLU A 65 6.01 11.53 44.33
C GLU A 65 4.63 10.90 44.09
N LEU A 66 4.38 10.40 42.88
CA LEU A 66 3.15 9.72 42.52
C LEU A 66 3.30 8.22 42.80
N GLU A 67 2.81 7.76 43.95
CA GLU A 67 2.82 6.35 44.35
C GLU A 67 1.80 5.49 43.58
N ARG A 68 1.64 5.74 42.27
CA ARG A 68 0.70 5.05 41.38
C ARG A 68 1.34 4.77 40.04
N GLN A 69 0.94 3.65 39.44
CA GLN A 69 1.37 3.31 38.09
C GLN A 69 0.68 4.22 37.07
N VAL A 70 1.46 4.75 36.13
CA VAL A 70 0.99 5.61 35.04
C VAL A 70 1.12 4.87 33.72
N ASP A 71 0.07 4.92 32.90
CA ASP A 71 0.02 4.26 31.60
C ASP A 71 0.53 5.19 30.49
N LEU A 72 0.10 6.45 30.56
CA LEU A 72 0.31 7.48 29.53
C LEU A 72 0.84 8.78 30.14
N ALA A 73 1.95 9.29 29.58
CA ALA A 73 2.49 10.61 29.90
C ALA A 73 2.17 11.63 28.80
N LEU A 74 1.47 12.71 29.14
CA LEU A 74 1.28 13.87 28.26
C LEU A 74 2.33 14.93 28.62
N ILE A 75 3.22 15.23 27.68
CA ILE A 75 4.38 16.10 27.92
C ILE A 75 4.18 17.43 27.21
N VAL A 76 4.01 18.49 28.01
CA VAL A 76 3.77 19.88 27.57
C VAL A 76 4.78 20.83 28.20
N THR A 77 6.06 20.44 28.22
CA THR A 77 7.19 21.17 28.81
C THR A 77 8.16 21.67 27.73
N PRO A 78 9.07 22.62 27.99
CA PRO A 78 10.07 23.02 26.99
C PRO A 78 10.84 21.83 26.40
N ALA A 79 11.15 21.86 25.11
CA ALA A 79 11.73 20.73 24.37
C ALA A 79 12.97 20.11 25.04
N GLN A 80 13.81 20.96 25.68
CA GLN A 80 15.06 20.53 26.32
C GLN A 80 14.85 19.63 27.53
N THR A 81 13.68 19.69 28.18
CA THR A 81 13.38 18.86 29.36
C THR A 81 12.81 17.50 29.00
N VAL A 82 12.32 17.33 27.77
CA VAL A 82 11.58 16.13 27.36
C VAL A 82 12.39 14.83 27.49
N PRO A 83 13.67 14.75 27.07
CA PRO A 83 14.46 13.52 27.25
C PRO A 83 14.59 13.10 28.72
N GLY A 84 14.77 14.06 29.64
CA GLY A 84 14.85 13.77 31.07
C GLY A 84 13.52 13.29 31.66
N ILE A 85 12.40 13.84 31.18
CA ILE A 85 11.06 13.36 31.56
C ILE A 85 10.83 11.93 31.05
N LEU A 86 11.31 11.59 29.85
CA LEU A 86 11.23 10.22 29.34
C LEU A 86 12.06 9.22 30.16
N ASP A 87 13.18 9.65 30.74
CA ASP A 87 13.95 8.85 31.69
C ASP A 87 13.16 8.59 32.98
N GLU A 88 12.54 9.64 33.54
CA GLU A 88 11.67 9.53 34.71
C GLU A 88 10.45 8.62 34.46
N CYS A 89 9.82 8.75 33.30
CA CYS A 89 8.75 7.86 32.85
C CYS A 89 9.23 6.41 32.72
N GLY A 90 10.47 6.20 32.29
CA GLY A 90 11.10 4.89 32.17
C GLY A 90 11.25 4.20 33.51
N ASP A 91 11.75 4.92 34.51
CA ASP A 91 11.90 4.45 35.89
C ASP A 91 10.55 4.13 36.54
N ALA A 92 9.51 4.92 36.23
CA ALA A 92 8.14 4.69 36.66
C ALA A 92 7.39 3.59 35.87
N GLY A 93 8.03 3.03 34.83
CA GLY A 93 7.47 1.94 34.03
C GLY A 93 6.40 2.33 33.02
N VAL A 94 6.24 3.63 32.71
CA VAL A 94 5.31 4.16 31.70
C VAL A 94 5.61 3.53 30.34
N LYS A 95 4.57 3.30 29.52
CA LYS A 95 4.70 2.62 28.21
C LYS A 95 4.54 3.54 27.02
N ALA A 96 3.76 4.60 27.16
CA ALA A 96 3.50 5.55 26.09
C ALA A 96 3.60 6.99 26.55
N ALA A 97 4.03 7.87 25.65
CA ALA A 97 4.03 9.30 25.85
C ALA A 97 3.54 10.06 24.62
N VAL A 98 2.84 11.18 24.85
CA VAL A 98 2.47 12.16 23.83
C VAL A 98 3.26 13.42 24.09
N VAL A 99 4.09 13.83 23.14
CA VAL A 99 4.91 15.04 23.25
C VAL A 99 4.28 16.15 22.42
N HIS A 100 3.54 17.04 23.09
CA HIS A 100 2.90 18.18 22.43
C HIS A 100 3.92 19.26 22.05
N SER A 101 5.02 19.33 22.78
CA SER A 101 6.00 20.40 22.67
C SER A 101 6.64 20.49 21.29
N ALA A 102 6.72 21.71 20.76
CA ALA A 102 7.56 22.09 19.64
C ALA A 102 8.99 22.44 20.10
N GLY A 103 9.87 22.76 19.16
CA GLY A 103 11.30 23.04 19.34
C GLY A 103 12.24 21.91 18.89
N PHE A 104 11.79 21.00 18.02
CA PHE A 104 12.53 19.81 17.58
C PHE A 104 12.96 19.93 16.11
N GLY A 105 12.81 18.90 15.27
CA GLY A 105 13.34 18.87 13.89
C GLY A 105 12.91 20.06 13.02
N GLU A 106 11.76 20.66 13.29
CA GLU A 106 11.26 21.87 12.63
C GLU A 106 12.09 23.13 12.95
N HIS A 107 12.97 23.09 13.95
CA HIS A 107 13.86 24.17 14.36
C HIS A 107 15.31 24.00 13.85
N GLY A 108 15.48 23.29 12.73
CA GLY A 108 16.77 23.08 12.06
C GLY A 108 17.67 22.06 12.76
N GLU A 109 18.97 22.08 12.47
CA GLU A 109 19.92 21.02 12.88
C GLU A 109 19.98 20.80 14.40
N ARG A 110 19.99 21.89 15.21
CA ARG A 110 20.00 21.77 16.67
C ARG A 110 18.76 21.08 17.21
N GLY A 111 17.61 21.38 16.60
CA GLY A 111 16.35 20.76 16.96
C GLY A 111 16.27 19.29 16.50
N SER A 112 16.84 18.97 15.34
CA SER A 112 16.99 17.57 14.87
C SER A 112 17.84 16.73 15.84
N LEU A 113 18.97 17.26 16.32
CA LEU A 113 19.81 16.58 17.31
C LEU A 113 19.07 16.35 18.64
N LEU A 114 18.22 17.31 19.05
CA LEU A 114 17.39 17.14 20.24
C LEU A 114 16.29 16.09 20.03
N GLN A 115 15.72 16.01 18.82
CA GLN A 115 14.76 14.98 18.44
C GLN A 115 15.41 13.59 18.45
N ASP A 116 16.64 13.46 17.97
CA ASP A 116 17.37 12.19 18.02
C ASP A 116 17.60 11.74 19.47
N ARG A 117 17.97 12.66 20.38
CA ARG A 117 18.08 12.37 21.82
C ARG A 117 16.75 11.95 22.44
N LEU A 118 15.63 12.56 22.04
CA LEU A 118 14.29 12.17 22.46
C LEU A 118 13.99 10.72 22.03
N VAL A 119 14.27 10.36 20.78
CA VAL A 119 14.05 9.01 20.26
C VAL A 119 14.97 8.00 20.95
N GLU A 120 16.23 8.35 21.21
CA GLU A 120 17.17 7.50 21.97
C GLU A 120 16.69 7.25 23.39
N ALA A 121 16.23 8.28 24.11
CA ALA A 121 15.67 8.14 25.46
C ALA A 121 14.43 7.24 25.45
N ALA A 122 13.49 7.48 24.53
CA ALA A 122 12.30 6.65 24.35
C ALA A 122 12.66 5.18 24.12
N ARG A 123 13.58 4.89 23.20
CA ARG A 123 14.03 3.52 22.90
C ARG A 123 14.71 2.84 24.08
N ARG A 124 15.61 3.54 24.77
CA ARG A 124 16.32 3.04 25.96
C ARG A 124 15.33 2.62 27.05
N ASN A 125 14.31 3.43 27.28
CA ASN A 125 13.31 3.22 28.32
C ASN A 125 12.11 2.37 27.87
N ARG A 126 12.10 1.94 26.60
CA ARG A 126 11.02 1.16 25.98
C ARG A 126 9.66 1.87 26.02
N ILE A 127 9.67 3.18 25.80
CA ILE A 127 8.48 4.04 25.71
C ILE A 127 8.20 4.33 24.24
N ARG A 128 6.93 4.20 23.81
CA ARG A 128 6.48 4.68 22.49
C ARG A 128 6.10 6.14 22.56
N VAL A 129 6.56 6.95 21.62
CA VAL A 129 6.32 8.40 21.61
C VAL A 129 5.51 8.84 20.40
N LEU A 130 4.34 9.43 20.65
CA LEU A 130 3.57 10.20 19.66
C LEU A 130 4.05 11.65 19.65
N GLY A 131 4.29 12.20 18.45
CA GLY A 131 4.90 13.53 18.27
C GLY A 131 6.41 13.46 17.95
N PRO A 132 7.21 14.47 18.34
CA PRO A 132 6.83 15.70 19.02
C PRO A 132 6.02 16.66 18.14
N ASN A 133 5.74 17.87 18.63
CA ASN A 133 5.02 18.92 17.91
C ASN A 133 3.67 18.45 17.35
N CYS A 134 2.87 17.80 18.20
CA CYS A 134 1.57 17.27 17.83
C CYS A 134 0.44 17.88 18.65
N LEU A 135 -0.79 17.84 18.12
CA LEU A 135 -1.96 18.19 18.91
C LEU A 135 -2.34 17.14 19.93
N GLY A 136 -1.91 15.89 19.75
CA GLY A 136 -2.22 14.76 20.63
C GLY A 136 -3.23 13.78 20.04
N VAL A 137 -3.94 13.08 20.94
CA VAL A 137 -4.84 11.97 20.59
C VAL A 137 -6.20 12.11 21.28
N MET A 138 -7.26 11.74 20.56
CA MET A 138 -8.62 11.69 21.07
C MET A 138 -9.25 10.32 20.83
N ARG A 139 -10.00 9.84 21.82
CA ARG A 139 -10.80 8.62 21.73
C ARG A 139 -12.21 8.87 22.31
N PRO A 140 -13.16 9.33 21.47
CA PRO A 140 -14.49 9.76 21.93
C PRO A 140 -15.25 8.73 22.74
N SER A 141 -15.23 7.45 22.34
CA SER A 141 -15.92 6.37 23.05
C SER A 141 -15.39 6.07 24.45
N HIS A 142 -14.16 6.50 24.74
CA HIS A 142 -13.54 6.40 26.06
C HIS A 142 -13.50 7.75 26.81
N GLY A 143 -14.12 8.79 26.24
CA GLY A 143 -14.07 10.14 26.80
C GLY A 143 -12.67 10.74 26.83
N LEU A 144 -11.67 10.16 26.14
CA LEU A 144 -10.29 10.63 26.19
C LEU A 144 -10.11 11.82 25.23
N ASN A 145 -9.78 13.00 25.77
CA ASN A 145 -9.28 14.14 25.01
C ASN A 145 -7.86 14.51 25.48
N ALA A 146 -6.87 13.73 25.07
CA ALA A 146 -5.44 13.99 25.33
C ALA A 146 -4.86 14.95 24.26
N SER A 147 -5.56 16.07 24.02
CA SER A 147 -5.20 17.04 22.99
C SER A 147 -5.31 18.48 23.47
N CYS A 148 -4.75 19.41 22.69
CA CYS A 148 -4.93 20.85 22.90
C CYS A 148 -6.13 21.46 22.15
N ILE A 149 -7.03 20.65 21.60
CA ILE A 149 -8.32 21.09 21.02
C ILE A 149 -9.42 20.90 22.05
N SER A 150 -10.18 21.97 22.31
CA SER A 150 -11.19 22.04 23.38
C SER A 150 -12.32 21.01 23.24
N ASP A 151 -12.83 20.81 22.02
CA ASP A 151 -14.02 19.99 21.80
C ASP A 151 -13.67 18.54 21.49
N LEU A 152 -14.24 17.61 22.25
CA LEU A 152 -14.22 16.19 21.92
C LEU A 152 -15.26 15.93 20.81
N PRO A 153 -14.87 15.35 19.66
CA PRO A 153 -15.83 15.09 18.59
C PRO A 153 -16.90 14.07 18.99
N ALA A 154 -18.02 14.10 18.27
CA ALA A 154 -19.07 13.10 18.41
C ALA A 154 -18.52 11.67 18.17
N ILE A 155 -19.07 10.70 18.91
CA ILE A 155 -18.74 9.29 18.73
C ILE A 155 -19.18 8.83 17.34
N GLY A 156 -18.26 8.22 16.59
CA GLY A 156 -18.57 7.61 15.31
C GLY A 156 -17.58 6.52 14.94
N LYS A 157 -17.43 6.27 13.63
CA LYS A 157 -16.70 5.09 13.10
C LYS A 157 -15.52 5.44 12.20
N ILE A 158 -15.16 6.72 12.12
CA ILE A 158 -14.09 7.23 11.27
C ILE A 158 -12.86 7.53 12.14
N ALA A 159 -11.71 6.97 11.79
CA ALA A 159 -10.46 7.38 12.39
C ALA A 159 -9.79 8.46 11.51
N LEU A 160 -9.25 9.50 12.13
CA LEU A 160 -8.46 10.53 11.46
C LEU A 160 -7.02 10.48 11.96
N VAL A 161 -6.06 10.38 11.04
CA VAL A 161 -4.63 10.41 11.33
C VAL A 161 -3.96 11.48 10.46
N SER A 162 -3.32 12.46 11.07
CA SER A 162 -2.74 13.60 10.34
C SER A 162 -1.37 13.99 10.90
N GLN A 163 -0.41 14.26 10.01
CA GLN A 163 0.82 14.96 10.39
C GLN A 163 0.59 16.44 10.68
N SER A 164 -0.45 17.05 10.11
CA SER A 164 -0.76 18.46 10.32
C SER A 164 -1.82 18.64 11.42
N GLY A 165 -1.44 19.34 12.49
CA GLY A 165 -2.35 19.73 13.56
C GLY A 165 -3.46 20.66 13.06
N ALA A 166 -3.11 21.67 12.25
CA ALA A 166 -4.10 22.62 11.71
C ALA A 166 -5.18 21.91 10.88
N ILE A 167 -4.80 20.90 10.10
CA ILE A 167 -5.75 20.09 9.34
C ILE A 167 -6.65 19.25 10.25
N CYS A 168 -6.13 18.66 11.33
CA CYS A 168 -6.96 18.00 12.34
C CYS A 168 -8.02 18.95 12.91
N SER A 169 -7.60 20.15 13.32
CA SER A 169 -8.50 21.15 13.91
C SER A 169 -9.60 21.55 12.94
N ALA A 170 -9.26 21.83 11.67
CA ALA A 170 -10.22 22.21 10.65
C ALA A 170 -11.20 21.08 10.31
N LEU A 171 -10.73 19.83 10.28
CA LEU A 171 -11.56 18.65 10.04
C LEU A 171 -12.57 18.41 11.15
N LEU A 172 -12.16 18.60 12.41
CA LEU A 172 -13.01 18.47 13.57
C LEU A 172 -14.13 19.52 13.57
N ASP A 173 -13.78 20.78 13.30
CA ASP A 173 -14.74 21.88 13.17
C ASP A 173 -15.73 21.64 12.02
N TRP A 174 -15.24 21.19 10.85
CA TRP A 174 -16.07 20.84 9.70
C TRP A 174 -17.06 19.69 9.98
N ALA A 175 -16.66 18.72 10.80
CA ALA A 175 -17.41 17.49 11.06
C ALA A 175 -18.63 17.72 11.96
N GLY A 176 -18.55 18.66 12.90
CA GLY A 176 -19.61 18.95 13.87
C GLY A 176 -20.98 19.23 13.23
N PRO A 177 -21.12 20.26 12.38
CA PRO A 177 -22.39 20.59 11.71
C PRO A 177 -22.95 19.47 10.83
N ARG A 178 -22.09 18.58 10.33
CA ARG A 178 -22.45 17.48 9.42
C ARG A 178 -22.71 16.15 10.13
N LYS A 179 -22.69 16.14 11.46
CA LYS A 179 -22.86 14.93 12.30
C LYS A 179 -21.91 13.79 11.94
N VAL A 180 -20.70 14.13 11.51
CA VAL A 180 -19.65 13.16 11.24
C VAL A 180 -18.94 12.86 12.55
N GLY A 181 -19.09 11.64 13.06
CA GLY A 181 -18.45 11.19 14.29
C GLY A 181 -17.13 10.44 14.05
N PHE A 182 -16.23 10.49 15.03
CA PHE A 182 -14.92 9.85 14.97
C PHE A 182 -14.81 8.70 15.97
N SER A 183 -14.10 7.64 15.56
CA SER A 183 -13.66 6.56 16.45
C SER A 183 -12.36 6.94 17.15
N ALA A 184 -11.42 7.56 16.43
CA ALA A 184 -10.15 8.05 16.97
C ALA A 184 -9.64 9.25 16.16
N VAL A 185 -8.93 10.17 16.80
CA VAL A 185 -8.24 11.27 16.13
C VAL A 185 -6.81 11.32 16.62
N VAL A 186 -5.85 11.29 15.70
CA VAL A 186 -4.41 11.20 15.99
C VAL A 186 -3.67 12.27 15.22
N SER A 187 -3.06 13.21 15.94
CA SER A 187 -2.07 14.13 15.38
C SER A 187 -0.68 13.53 15.58
N LEU A 188 0.00 13.18 14.48
CA LEU A 188 1.34 12.59 14.51
C LEU A 188 2.44 13.62 14.75
N GLY A 189 2.21 14.88 14.36
CA GLY A 189 3.24 15.92 14.37
C GLY A 189 4.46 15.50 13.54
N ALA A 190 5.63 15.55 14.15
CA ALA A 190 6.89 15.16 13.52
C ALA A 190 7.05 13.64 13.30
N ALA A 191 6.19 12.80 13.90
CA ALA A 191 6.23 11.34 13.77
C ALA A 191 7.64 10.74 14.02
N ALA A 192 8.30 11.15 15.11
CA ALA A 192 9.71 10.81 15.34
C ALA A 192 9.92 9.34 15.78
N ASP A 193 8.93 8.73 16.43
CA ASP A 193 8.94 7.31 16.84
C ASP A 193 7.69 6.55 16.37
N VAL A 194 6.50 6.95 16.84
CA VAL A 194 5.23 6.42 16.34
C VAL A 194 4.85 7.15 15.04
N ASP A 195 4.64 6.39 13.97
CA ASP A 195 4.29 6.90 12.65
C ASP A 195 3.02 6.20 12.10
N PHE A 196 2.60 6.53 10.88
CA PHE A 196 1.41 5.98 10.21
C PHE A 196 1.32 4.46 10.30
N GLY A 197 2.44 3.74 10.08
CA GLY A 197 2.45 2.28 10.11
C GLY A 197 1.95 1.71 11.45
N ASP A 198 2.43 2.26 12.57
CA ASP A 198 2.03 1.82 13.91
C ASP A 198 0.55 2.12 14.19
N ILE A 199 0.07 3.30 13.80
CA ILE A 199 -1.32 3.70 14.01
C ILE A 199 -2.26 2.88 13.11
N LEU A 200 -1.87 2.61 11.87
CA LEU A 200 -2.64 1.77 10.96
C LEU A 200 -2.73 0.33 11.46
N ASP A 201 -1.66 -0.21 12.06
CA ASP A 201 -1.69 -1.53 12.68
C ASP A 201 -2.73 -1.61 13.82
N TYR A 202 -2.76 -0.59 14.69
CA TYR A 202 -3.77 -0.46 15.74
C TYR A 202 -5.18 -0.38 15.14
N LEU A 203 -5.37 0.54 14.19
CA LEU A 203 -6.68 0.79 13.59
C LEU A 203 -7.17 -0.36 12.72
N ALA A 204 -6.29 -1.22 12.20
CA ALA A 204 -6.69 -2.40 11.43
C ALA A 204 -7.53 -3.37 12.28
N VAL A 205 -7.16 -3.56 13.55
CA VAL A 205 -7.83 -4.50 14.46
C VAL A 205 -8.90 -3.85 15.35
N ASP A 206 -8.97 -2.51 15.41
CA ASP A 206 -9.96 -1.80 16.24
C ASP A 206 -11.39 -1.95 15.73
N ALA A 207 -12.25 -2.67 16.45
CA ALA A 207 -13.64 -2.92 16.06
C ALA A 207 -14.52 -1.66 16.00
N GLN A 208 -14.09 -0.54 16.60
CA GLN A 208 -14.83 0.71 16.59
C GLN A 208 -14.56 1.56 15.34
N THR A 209 -13.50 1.27 14.60
CA THR A 209 -13.11 1.97 13.37
C THR A 209 -13.53 1.19 12.13
N ASN A 210 -14.28 1.84 11.24
CA ASN A 210 -14.73 1.28 9.96
C ASN A 210 -14.11 1.97 8.74
N CYS A 211 -13.56 3.17 8.89
CA CYS A 211 -12.98 3.99 7.83
C CYS A 211 -11.81 4.78 8.41
N ILE A 212 -10.73 4.94 7.65
CA ILE A 212 -9.52 5.62 8.11
C ILE A 212 -9.19 6.75 7.12
N LEU A 213 -9.05 7.97 7.63
CA LEU A 213 -8.64 9.14 6.87
C LEU A 213 -7.19 9.49 7.23
N LEU A 214 -6.33 9.62 6.22
CA LEU A 214 -4.93 9.98 6.37
C LEU A 214 -4.63 11.31 5.70
N TYR A 215 -3.95 12.20 6.41
CA TYR A 215 -3.30 13.38 5.83
C TYR A 215 -1.78 13.23 5.95
N VAL A 216 -1.13 13.01 4.81
CA VAL A 216 0.29 12.65 4.70
C VAL A 216 1.08 13.79 4.07
N GLU A 217 2.09 14.28 4.78
CA GLU A 217 3.08 15.23 4.26
C GLU A 217 4.35 14.51 3.79
N GLY A 218 4.83 13.55 4.57
CA GLY A 218 5.97 12.70 4.24
C GLY A 218 5.91 11.36 4.94
N ILE A 219 6.72 10.41 4.48
CA ILE A 219 6.83 9.07 5.07
C ILE A 219 8.28 8.84 5.47
N ARG A 220 8.49 8.35 6.70
CA ARG A 220 9.84 8.05 7.21
C ARG A 220 10.22 6.59 6.98
N ASP A 221 9.30 5.67 7.23
CA ASP A 221 9.50 4.23 7.05
C ASP A 221 8.48 3.67 6.05
N ALA A 222 8.89 3.56 4.80
CA ALA A 222 8.03 3.09 3.72
C ALA A 222 7.54 1.65 3.93
N ARG A 223 8.37 0.79 4.53
CA ARG A 223 8.01 -0.61 4.74
C ARG A 223 6.95 -0.76 5.82
N ARG A 224 7.13 -0.08 6.96
CA ARG A 224 6.11 -0.05 8.02
C ARG A 224 4.83 0.62 7.54
N PHE A 225 4.94 1.70 6.77
CA PHE A 225 3.79 2.33 6.15
C PHE A 225 3.04 1.34 5.25
N MET A 226 3.72 0.69 4.31
CA MET A 226 3.12 -0.28 3.39
C MET A 226 2.48 -1.47 4.13
N SER A 227 3.15 -1.98 5.15
CA SER A 227 2.64 -3.07 5.98
C SER A 227 1.33 -2.68 6.67
N GLY A 228 1.33 -1.56 7.42
CA GLY A 228 0.15 -1.06 8.12
C GLY A 228 -0.97 -0.68 7.15
N MET A 229 -0.65 -0.05 6.01
CA MET A 229 -1.65 0.32 5.00
C MET A 229 -2.34 -0.92 4.43
N ARG A 230 -1.57 -1.95 4.04
CA ARG A 230 -2.13 -3.20 3.51
C ARG A 230 -2.96 -3.93 4.57
N ALA A 231 -2.52 -3.96 5.82
CA ALA A 231 -3.25 -4.57 6.92
C ALA A 231 -4.61 -3.89 7.15
N ALA A 232 -4.62 -2.55 7.22
CA ALA A 232 -5.83 -1.76 7.39
C ALA A 232 -6.76 -1.85 6.19
N ALA A 233 -6.24 -1.62 4.97
CA ALA A 233 -7.00 -1.56 3.74
C ALA A 233 -7.77 -2.85 3.42
N ARG A 234 -7.27 -4.02 3.84
CA ARG A 234 -7.96 -5.30 3.65
C ARG A 234 -9.33 -5.38 4.29
N THR A 235 -9.52 -4.65 5.38
CA THR A 235 -10.73 -4.74 6.20
C THR A 235 -11.52 -3.44 6.16
N LYS A 236 -10.84 -2.31 5.95
CA LYS A 236 -11.38 -0.96 6.12
C LYS A 236 -10.91 -0.07 4.97
N PRO A 237 -11.79 0.75 4.39
CA PRO A 237 -11.36 1.79 3.46
C PRO A 237 -10.37 2.72 4.14
N VAL A 238 -9.23 2.95 3.47
CA VAL A 238 -8.24 3.95 3.87
C VAL A 238 -8.16 5.01 2.80
N ILE A 239 -8.48 6.25 3.16
CA ILE A 239 -8.55 7.39 2.25
C ILE A 239 -7.40 8.33 2.59
N VAL A 240 -6.63 8.73 1.59
CA VAL A 240 -5.37 9.44 1.79
C VAL A 240 -5.31 10.73 1.00
N VAL A 241 -5.03 11.84 1.68
CA VAL A 241 -4.57 13.08 1.06
C VAL A 241 -3.07 13.16 1.19
N LYS A 242 -2.38 13.33 0.05
CA LYS A 242 -0.93 13.60 0.01
C LYS A 242 -0.67 15.07 -0.31
N SER A 243 -0.02 15.79 0.60
CA SER A 243 0.48 17.14 0.33
C SER A 243 1.86 17.11 -0.34
N GLY A 244 2.37 18.25 -0.81
CA GLY A 244 3.73 18.32 -1.39
C GLY A 244 3.92 17.57 -2.72
N ARG A 245 2.86 17.47 -3.55
CA ARG A 245 2.86 16.73 -4.83
C ARG A 245 3.80 17.29 -5.91
N HIS A 246 4.22 18.55 -5.76
CA HIS A 246 5.11 19.24 -6.68
C HIS A 246 6.40 19.65 -5.96
N ALA A 247 7.49 19.85 -6.70
CA ALA A 247 8.82 20.15 -6.15
C ALA A 247 8.81 21.31 -5.12
N ALA A 248 8.04 22.38 -5.37
CA ALA A 248 7.91 23.49 -4.43
C ALA A 248 7.22 23.10 -3.12
N GLY A 249 6.12 22.33 -3.19
CA GLY A 249 5.42 21.82 -2.00
C GLY A 249 6.19 20.73 -1.26
N SER A 250 6.96 19.91 -1.99
CA SER A 250 7.85 18.89 -1.42
C SER A 250 8.95 19.53 -0.56
N ARG A 251 9.56 20.63 -1.02
CA ARG A 251 10.51 21.42 -0.22
C ARG A 251 9.87 21.98 1.05
N ALA A 252 8.66 22.51 0.96
CA ALA A 252 7.94 23.05 2.12
C ALA A 252 7.61 21.95 3.16
N ALA A 253 7.11 20.79 2.71
CA ALA A 253 6.80 19.66 3.58
C ALA A 253 8.05 19.09 4.27
N LYS A 254 9.17 18.97 3.54
CA LYS A 254 10.45 18.48 4.09
C LYS A 254 10.98 19.39 5.20
N SER A 255 10.92 20.71 5.03
CA SER A 255 11.36 21.66 6.06
C SER A 255 10.47 21.64 7.31
N HIS A 256 9.21 21.25 7.17
CA HIS A 256 8.22 21.24 8.26
C HIS A 256 8.23 19.95 9.08
N THR A 257 8.42 18.78 8.44
CA THR A 257 8.34 17.46 9.09
C THR A 257 9.67 16.72 9.19
N GLY A 258 10.68 17.12 8.41
CA GLY A 258 11.92 16.36 8.26
C GLY A 258 11.76 15.00 7.56
N ALA A 259 10.55 14.61 7.17
CA ALA A 259 10.27 13.35 6.48
C ALA A 259 10.57 13.43 4.98
N PHE A 260 10.81 12.27 4.36
CA PHE A 260 11.06 12.19 2.94
C PHE A 260 9.76 12.34 2.14
N VAL A 261 9.84 13.05 1.02
CA VAL A 261 8.73 13.26 0.08
C VAL A 261 9.09 12.57 -1.23
N GLY A 262 8.45 11.44 -1.50
CA GLY A 262 8.58 10.71 -2.77
C GLY A 262 7.79 11.36 -3.91
N SER A 263 7.90 10.80 -5.11
CA SER A 263 7.16 11.28 -6.28
C SER A 263 5.64 11.11 -6.10
N ALA A 264 4.86 12.07 -6.62
CA ALA A 264 3.39 11.99 -6.59
C ALA A 264 2.86 10.79 -7.41
N GLU A 265 3.52 10.46 -8.51
CA GLU A 265 3.15 9.32 -9.37
C GLU A 265 3.44 7.99 -8.66
N VAL A 266 4.60 7.90 -8.01
CA VAL A 266 4.95 6.73 -7.18
C VAL A 266 3.96 6.59 -6.02
N PHE A 267 3.59 7.69 -5.36
CA PHE A 267 2.60 7.65 -4.29
C PHE A 267 1.24 7.14 -4.78
N SER A 268 0.80 7.52 -5.99
CA SER A 268 -0.43 6.99 -6.59
C SER A 268 -0.34 5.47 -6.80
N ALA A 269 0.77 4.98 -7.37
CA ALA A 269 1.01 3.55 -7.53
C ALA A 269 1.05 2.81 -6.19
N VAL A 270 1.58 3.46 -5.15
CA VAL A 270 1.58 2.94 -3.76
C VAL A 270 0.16 2.78 -3.23
N MET A 271 -0.73 3.77 -3.43
CA MET A 271 -2.13 3.70 -3.00
C MET A 271 -2.86 2.56 -3.72
N GLU A 272 -2.72 2.45 -5.04
CA GLU A 272 -3.30 1.35 -5.82
C GLU A 272 -2.80 -0.02 -5.35
N ARG A 273 -1.49 -0.14 -5.09
CA ARG A 273 -0.86 -1.40 -4.67
C ARG A 273 -1.17 -1.79 -3.23
N SER A 274 -1.44 -0.81 -2.36
CA SER A 274 -1.75 -1.02 -0.94
C SER A 274 -3.25 -1.15 -0.65
N GLY A 275 -4.12 -0.81 -1.61
CA GLY A 275 -5.58 -0.86 -1.45
C GLY A 275 -6.21 0.44 -0.92
N GLY A 276 -5.43 1.51 -0.81
CA GLY A 276 -5.89 2.82 -0.36
C GLY A 276 -6.51 3.63 -1.50
N VAL A 277 -7.33 4.62 -1.17
CA VAL A 277 -7.90 5.57 -2.13
C VAL A 277 -7.23 6.91 -1.94
N GLN A 278 -6.62 7.44 -3.00
CA GLN A 278 -6.00 8.76 -2.97
C GLN A 278 -7.01 9.83 -3.38
N VAL A 279 -7.11 10.89 -2.59
CA VAL A 279 -7.87 12.09 -2.95
C VAL A 279 -6.93 13.29 -3.07
N GLY A 280 -7.27 14.23 -3.95
CA GLY A 280 -6.39 15.32 -4.34
C GLY A 280 -6.49 16.57 -3.48
N ARG A 281 -7.60 16.73 -2.75
CA ARG A 281 -7.95 17.94 -2.00
C ARG A 281 -8.69 17.60 -0.70
N LEU A 282 -8.78 18.57 0.22
CA LEU A 282 -9.46 18.36 1.50
C LEU A 282 -10.98 18.19 1.36
N ASP A 283 -11.63 18.96 0.48
CA ASP A 283 -13.06 18.80 0.18
C ASP A 283 -13.39 17.41 -0.38
N GLN A 284 -12.46 16.82 -1.14
CA GLN A 284 -12.57 15.45 -1.63
C GLN A 284 -12.39 14.41 -0.50
N LEU A 285 -11.49 14.66 0.45
CA LEU A 285 -11.36 13.82 1.66
C LEU A 285 -12.65 13.83 2.47
N PHE A 286 -13.30 14.99 2.55
CA PHE A 286 -14.57 15.16 3.25
C PHE A 286 -15.70 14.38 2.56
N ALA A 287 -15.79 14.47 1.23
CA ALA A 287 -16.76 13.70 0.45
C ALA A 287 -16.53 12.18 0.60
N ALA A 288 -15.27 11.74 0.53
CA ALA A 288 -14.91 10.35 0.75
C ALA A 288 -15.27 9.88 2.18
N ALA A 289 -15.03 10.71 3.19
CA ALA A 289 -15.39 10.43 4.58
C ALA A 289 -16.90 10.20 4.75
N GLN A 290 -17.74 11.00 4.09
CA GLN A 290 -19.20 10.81 4.13
C GLN A 290 -19.62 9.48 3.50
N VAL A 291 -19.08 9.16 2.32
CA VAL A 291 -19.45 7.96 1.57
C VAL A 291 -18.97 6.68 2.27
N PHE A 292 -17.70 6.62 2.66
CA PHE A 292 -17.14 5.45 3.33
C PHE A 292 -17.59 5.34 4.79
N GLY A 293 -17.79 6.46 5.48
CA GLY A 293 -18.35 6.52 6.83
C GLY A 293 -19.77 5.98 6.91
N ALA A 294 -20.58 6.20 5.86
CA ALA A 294 -21.90 5.60 5.70
C ALA A 294 -21.86 4.11 5.28
N GLY A 295 -20.66 3.51 5.16
CA GLY A 295 -20.50 2.09 4.82
C GLY A 295 -20.86 1.73 3.38
N ARG A 296 -20.94 2.70 2.47
CA ARG A 296 -21.31 2.47 1.07
C ARG A 296 -20.18 1.74 0.33
N ARG A 297 -20.54 0.86 -0.61
CA ARG A 297 -19.63 0.07 -1.44
C ARG A 297 -20.21 -0.05 -2.84
N MET A 298 -19.34 -0.17 -3.85
CA MET A 298 -19.74 -0.37 -5.25
C MET A 298 -19.08 -1.63 -5.81
N SER A 299 -19.82 -2.37 -6.65
CA SER A 299 -19.41 -3.65 -7.25
C SER A 299 -18.69 -3.52 -8.59
N GLY A 300 -18.72 -2.33 -9.18
CA GLY A 300 -18.03 -2.02 -10.43
C GLY A 300 -17.87 -0.51 -10.57
N ASN A 301 -17.94 -0.03 -11.81
CA ASN A 301 -17.82 1.39 -12.15
C ASN A 301 -18.96 1.89 -13.05
N ARG A 302 -20.05 1.12 -13.19
CA ARG A 302 -21.20 1.48 -14.03
C ARG A 302 -22.24 2.22 -13.19
N ILE A 303 -22.52 3.47 -13.53
CA ILE A 303 -23.45 4.31 -12.77
C ILE A 303 -24.69 4.68 -13.58
N ALA A 304 -25.83 4.80 -12.91
CA ALA A 304 -27.01 5.45 -13.43
C ALA A 304 -27.14 6.85 -12.82
N ILE A 305 -27.49 7.85 -13.65
CA ILE A 305 -27.73 9.22 -13.18
C ILE A 305 -29.21 9.52 -13.36
N VAL A 306 -29.91 9.92 -12.29
CA VAL A 306 -31.30 10.36 -12.32
C VAL A 306 -31.34 11.86 -12.01
N THR A 307 -31.96 12.67 -12.87
CA THR A 307 -31.97 14.14 -12.76
C THR A 307 -33.32 14.73 -13.17
N ASN A 308 -33.70 15.90 -12.63
CA ASN A 308 -34.83 16.70 -13.13
C ASN A 308 -34.40 17.88 -14.03
N GLY A 309 -33.14 17.91 -14.44
CA GLY A 309 -32.64 18.88 -15.40
C GLY A 309 -31.41 18.40 -16.15
N GLY A 310 -31.40 18.62 -17.46
CA GLY A 310 -30.30 18.23 -18.34
C GLY A 310 -28.94 18.85 -17.99
N GLY A 311 -28.91 20.12 -17.57
CA GLY A 311 -27.65 20.83 -17.24
C GLY A 311 -26.80 20.10 -16.17
N PRO A 312 -27.34 19.87 -14.96
CA PRO A 312 -26.67 19.06 -13.93
C PRO A 312 -26.31 17.64 -14.40
N GLY A 313 -27.17 17.02 -15.22
CA GLY A 313 -26.93 15.69 -15.79
C GLY A 313 -25.69 15.66 -16.68
N VAL A 314 -25.55 16.62 -17.59
CA VAL A 314 -24.40 16.73 -18.51
C VAL A 314 -23.10 16.97 -17.73
N LEU A 315 -23.11 17.88 -16.74
CA LEU A 315 -21.94 18.11 -15.88
C LEU A 315 -21.49 16.83 -15.16
N ALA A 316 -22.44 16.04 -14.67
CA ALA A 316 -22.13 14.76 -14.04
C ALA A 316 -21.57 13.74 -15.04
N VAL A 317 -22.06 13.72 -16.28
CA VAL A 317 -21.54 12.83 -17.33
C VAL A 317 -20.11 13.19 -17.71
N ASP A 318 -19.83 14.47 -17.99
CA ASP A 318 -18.49 14.94 -18.36
C ASP A 318 -17.49 14.54 -17.28
N ARG A 319 -17.85 14.79 -16.00
CA ARG A 319 -17.03 14.41 -14.88
C ARG A 319 -16.87 12.89 -14.73
N ALA A 320 -17.92 12.11 -15.00
CA ALA A 320 -17.88 10.65 -14.90
C ALA A 320 -16.87 10.07 -15.89
N VAL A 321 -16.85 10.59 -17.12
CA VAL A 321 -15.89 10.21 -18.16
C VAL A 321 -14.47 10.59 -17.75
N GLU A 322 -14.24 11.80 -17.23
CA GLU A 322 -12.92 12.22 -16.73
C GLU A 322 -12.39 11.33 -15.59
N ARG A 323 -13.30 10.79 -14.77
CA ARG A 323 -12.99 9.89 -13.65
C ARG A 323 -12.98 8.41 -14.01
N GLY A 324 -13.22 8.06 -15.28
CA GLY A 324 -13.24 6.66 -15.74
C GLY A 324 -14.41 5.84 -15.22
N LEU A 325 -15.49 6.49 -14.77
CA LEU A 325 -16.77 5.85 -14.55
C LEU A 325 -17.47 5.63 -15.90
N VAL A 326 -18.28 4.59 -15.97
CA VAL A 326 -19.02 4.21 -17.17
C VAL A 326 -20.50 4.47 -16.92
N LEU A 327 -21.21 5.09 -17.87
CA LEU A 327 -22.65 5.16 -17.79
C LEU A 327 -23.24 3.78 -18.06
N ALA A 328 -24.08 3.29 -17.16
CA ALA A 328 -24.74 2.01 -17.32
C ALA A 328 -25.61 1.98 -18.60
N GLU A 329 -25.48 0.91 -19.37
CA GLU A 329 -26.39 0.56 -20.45
C GLU A 329 -27.57 -0.21 -19.85
N PHE A 330 -28.76 0.37 -19.91
CA PHE A 330 -29.97 -0.24 -19.34
C PHE A 330 -30.44 -1.44 -20.15
N SER A 331 -30.84 -2.49 -19.45
CA SER A 331 -31.51 -3.66 -20.02
C SER A 331 -32.86 -3.29 -20.64
N ASP A 332 -33.34 -4.13 -21.57
CA ASP A 332 -34.63 -3.90 -22.24
C ASP A 332 -35.79 -3.82 -21.22
N ALA A 333 -35.76 -4.65 -20.17
CA ALA A 333 -36.76 -4.63 -19.10
C ALA A 333 -36.77 -3.30 -18.32
N THR A 334 -35.60 -2.72 -18.04
CA THR A 334 -35.48 -1.42 -17.38
C THR A 334 -35.98 -0.31 -18.30
N ARG A 335 -35.65 -0.36 -19.60
CA ARG A 335 -36.14 0.62 -20.58
C ARG A 335 -37.65 0.59 -20.68
N GLU A 336 -38.27 -0.59 -20.82
CA GLU A 336 -39.73 -0.73 -20.85
C GLU A 336 -40.41 -0.19 -19.58
N ALA A 337 -39.81 -0.45 -18.41
CA ALA A 337 -40.34 0.06 -17.14
C ALA A 337 -40.29 1.60 -17.06
N LEU A 338 -39.21 2.20 -17.55
CA LEU A 338 -39.04 3.66 -17.61
C LEU A 338 -39.99 4.29 -18.64
N GLU A 339 -40.09 3.73 -19.85
CA GLU A 339 -40.99 4.22 -20.91
C GLU A 339 -42.45 4.21 -20.50
N LYS A 340 -42.88 3.22 -19.70
CA LYS A 340 -44.25 3.15 -19.20
C LYS A 340 -44.57 4.21 -18.14
N ALA A 341 -43.58 4.65 -17.38
CA ALA A 341 -43.78 5.49 -16.21
C ALA A 341 -43.37 6.96 -16.42
N LEU A 342 -42.44 7.22 -17.34
CA LEU A 342 -41.95 8.55 -17.67
C LEU A 342 -42.70 9.15 -18.87
N PRO A 343 -42.78 10.48 -19.00
CA PRO A 343 -43.36 11.11 -20.17
C PRO A 343 -42.58 10.78 -21.45
N ASP A 344 -43.24 10.71 -22.60
CA ASP A 344 -42.64 10.35 -23.92
C ASP A 344 -41.39 11.14 -24.32
N TYR A 345 -41.16 12.31 -23.72
CA TYR A 345 -40.05 13.21 -24.03
C TYR A 345 -38.90 13.17 -23.00
N TRP A 346 -38.86 12.17 -22.12
CA TRP A 346 -37.68 11.91 -21.27
C TRP A 346 -36.44 11.57 -22.13
N SER A 347 -35.26 11.51 -21.54
CA SER A 347 -33.99 11.37 -22.28
C SER A 347 -33.79 10.04 -23.03
N HIS A 348 -34.62 9.01 -22.78
CA HIS A 348 -34.52 7.66 -23.36
C HIS A 348 -33.13 7.00 -23.18
N GLY A 349 -32.39 7.41 -22.15
CA GLY A 349 -31.02 6.99 -21.93
C GLY A 349 -30.50 7.34 -20.55
N ASN A 350 -29.18 7.25 -20.38
CA ASN A 350 -28.47 7.61 -19.16
C ASN A 350 -27.64 8.87 -19.44
N PRO A 351 -27.88 10.01 -18.78
CA PRO A 351 -28.74 10.24 -17.61
C PRO A 351 -30.24 10.11 -17.90
N ILE A 352 -31.01 9.65 -16.91
CA ILE A 352 -32.48 9.65 -16.89
C ILE A 352 -32.95 11.04 -16.48
N ASP A 353 -33.32 11.88 -17.45
CA ASP A 353 -33.92 13.20 -17.21
C ASP A 353 -35.45 13.07 -17.12
N VAL A 354 -35.98 13.27 -15.91
CA VAL A 354 -37.42 13.12 -15.62
C VAL A 354 -38.26 14.36 -15.98
N ILE A 355 -37.60 15.48 -16.34
CA ILE A 355 -38.18 16.73 -16.88
C ILE A 355 -39.19 17.47 -15.96
N GLY A 356 -39.18 18.81 -16.08
CA GLY A 356 -39.51 19.79 -15.03
C GLY A 356 -40.97 20.04 -14.61
N ASN A 357 -41.88 19.05 -14.55
CA ASN A 357 -43.22 19.26 -13.98
C ASN A 357 -43.86 18.04 -13.27
N SER A 358 -43.03 17.16 -12.73
CA SER A 358 -43.43 15.83 -12.28
C SER A 358 -43.43 15.69 -10.75
N CYS A 359 -44.22 14.77 -10.19
CA CYS A 359 -44.27 14.50 -8.75
C CYS A 359 -43.11 13.61 -8.29
N ALA A 360 -42.86 13.53 -6.97
CA ALA A 360 -41.78 12.73 -6.38
C ALA A 360 -41.82 11.24 -6.77
N GLU A 361 -43.00 10.73 -7.13
CA GLU A 361 -43.23 9.36 -7.61
C GLU A 361 -42.39 9.01 -8.86
N VAL A 362 -42.13 10.00 -9.73
CA VAL A 362 -41.35 9.77 -10.95
C VAL A 362 -39.89 9.46 -10.62
N TYR A 363 -39.34 10.10 -9.58
CA TYR A 363 -38.02 9.73 -9.05
C TYR A 363 -38.04 8.33 -8.43
N ARG A 364 -39.11 7.96 -7.70
CA ARG A 364 -39.25 6.62 -7.12
C ARG A 364 -39.15 5.55 -8.18
N VAL A 365 -39.91 5.68 -9.27
CA VAL A 365 -39.91 4.70 -10.36
C VAL A 365 -38.57 4.64 -11.09
N ALA A 366 -37.99 5.79 -11.45
CA ALA A 366 -36.69 5.84 -12.12
C ALA A 366 -35.56 5.23 -11.26
N LEU A 367 -35.59 5.52 -9.95
CA LEU A 367 -34.62 4.99 -8.99
C LEU A 367 -34.79 3.49 -8.79
N GLU A 368 -36.01 2.99 -8.60
CA GLU A 368 -36.28 1.56 -8.43
C GLU A 368 -35.89 0.75 -9.67
N ALA A 369 -36.24 1.23 -10.87
CA ALA A 369 -35.86 0.58 -12.13
C ALA A 369 -34.32 0.53 -12.28
N SER A 370 -33.64 1.64 -12.01
CA SER A 370 -32.17 1.69 -12.06
C SER A 370 -31.50 0.76 -11.03
N LEU A 371 -32.05 0.69 -9.81
CA LEU A 371 -31.50 -0.16 -8.76
C LEU A 371 -31.73 -1.65 -9.01
N ALA A 372 -32.82 -2.02 -9.69
CA ALA A 372 -33.12 -3.39 -10.06
C ALA A 372 -32.25 -3.93 -11.22
N ASP A 373 -31.68 -3.05 -12.05
CA ASP A 373 -30.88 -3.43 -13.22
C ASP A 373 -29.48 -3.93 -12.85
N ASP A 374 -29.14 -5.18 -13.19
CA ASP A 374 -27.80 -5.78 -12.96
C ASP A 374 -26.65 -5.08 -13.72
N GLY A 375 -27.00 -4.28 -14.73
CA GLY A 375 -26.12 -3.37 -15.47
C GLY A 375 -25.65 -2.16 -14.66
N VAL A 376 -26.32 -1.85 -13.55
CA VAL A 376 -26.07 -0.67 -12.71
C VAL A 376 -25.39 -1.07 -11.41
N ASP A 377 -24.19 -0.54 -11.15
CA ASP A 377 -23.43 -0.77 -9.92
C ASP A 377 -23.73 0.27 -8.83
N GLY A 378 -24.22 1.45 -9.19
CA GLY A 378 -24.63 2.52 -8.27
C GLY A 378 -25.44 3.63 -8.94
N VAL A 379 -26.17 4.44 -8.15
CA VAL A 379 -27.05 5.49 -8.67
C VAL A 379 -26.69 6.86 -8.07
N LEU A 380 -26.54 7.87 -8.93
CA LEU A 380 -26.42 9.28 -8.56
C LEU A 380 -27.75 9.99 -8.82
N VAL A 381 -28.34 10.54 -7.78
CA VAL A 381 -29.60 11.30 -7.87
C VAL A 381 -29.29 12.80 -7.77
N LEU A 382 -29.64 13.54 -8.81
CA LEU A 382 -29.45 14.99 -8.91
C LEU A 382 -30.82 15.68 -8.83
N LEU A 383 -30.91 16.78 -8.08
CA LEU A 383 -32.12 17.58 -8.03
C LEU A 383 -31.81 19.07 -8.05
N ALA A 384 -32.40 19.79 -8.99
CA ALA A 384 -32.46 21.25 -8.97
C ALA A 384 -33.84 21.72 -8.44
N PRO A 385 -33.91 22.75 -7.57
CA PRO A 385 -35.17 23.24 -6.99
C PRO A 385 -35.92 24.16 -7.96
N ILE A 386 -36.20 23.65 -9.17
CA ILE A 386 -36.93 24.34 -10.23
C ILE A 386 -38.44 24.06 -10.13
N GLY A 387 -39.29 24.98 -10.58
CA GLY A 387 -40.74 24.76 -10.68
C GLY A 387 -41.42 24.40 -9.35
N THR A 388 -42.33 23.42 -9.41
CA THR A 388 -43.16 22.93 -8.28
C THR A 388 -42.57 21.69 -7.58
N TRP A 389 -41.34 21.30 -7.92
CA TRP A 389 -40.67 20.16 -7.29
C TRP A 389 -40.58 20.36 -5.77
N GLN A 390 -40.86 19.29 -5.02
CA GLN A 390 -40.75 19.26 -3.56
C GLN A 390 -39.49 18.47 -3.16
N PRO A 391 -38.35 19.13 -2.88
CA PRO A 391 -37.07 18.43 -2.65
C PRO A 391 -37.13 17.41 -1.52
N LYS A 392 -37.92 17.69 -0.48
CA LYS A 392 -38.14 16.82 0.67
C LYS A 392 -38.90 15.54 0.29
N ALA A 393 -39.98 15.66 -0.48
CA ALA A 393 -40.75 14.51 -0.94
C ALA A 393 -39.91 13.57 -1.81
N VAL A 394 -39.02 14.12 -2.66
CA VAL A 394 -38.08 13.30 -3.43
C VAL A 394 -37.06 12.62 -2.50
N ALA A 395 -36.54 13.33 -1.50
CA ALA A 395 -35.63 12.74 -0.52
C ALA A 395 -36.28 11.58 0.28
N GLU A 396 -37.56 11.67 0.61
CA GLU A 396 -38.31 10.57 1.24
C GLU A 396 -38.32 9.31 0.36
N GLN A 397 -38.52 9.47 -0.96
CA GLN A 397 -38.44 8.35 -1.92
C GLN A 397 -37.04 7.74 -2.01
N VAL A 398 -36.00 8.59 -1.97
CA VAL A 398 -34.61 8.11 -1.94
C VAL A 398 -34.32 7.33 -0.65
N VAL A 399 -34.82 7.79 0.49
CA VAL A 399 -34.69 7.08 1.77
C VAL A 399 -35.35 5.71 1.73
N GLU A 400 -36.57 5.64 1.20
CA GLU A 400 -37.29 4.37 1.06
C GLU A 400 -36.53 3.40 0.15
N ALA A 401 -36.08 3.85 -1.02
CA ALA A 401 -35.33 3.03 -1.96
C ALA A 401 -33.98 2.55 -1.38
N ALA A 402 -33.26 3.44 -0.69
CA ALA A 402 -31.98 3.13 -0.05
C ALA A 402 -32.07 2.00 0.99
N SER A 403 -33.23 1.85 1.64
CA SER A 403 -33.46 0.78 2.63
C SER A 403 -33.62 -0.61 2.00
N LYS A 404 -33.97 -0.67 0.71
CA LYS A 404 -34.29 -1.91 -0.03
C LYS A 404 -33.11 -2.45 -0.86
N THR A 405 -31.99 -1.72 -0.93
CA THR A 405 -30.87 -2.05 -1.81
C THR A 405 -29.52 -2.03 -1.10
N ARG A 406 -28.56 -2.76 -1.67
CA ARG A 406 -27.13 -2.68 -1.30
C ARG A 406 -26.32 -1.79 -2.24
N LYS A 407 -26.86 -1.45 -3.42
CA LYS A 407 -26.19 -0.55 -4.37
C LYS A 407 -26.10 0.84 -3.75
N PRO A 408 -24.97 1.55 -3.90
CA PRO A 408 -24.80 2.87 -3.30
C PRO A 408 -25.67 3.88 -4.03
N ILE A 409 -26.37 4.71 -3.26
CA ILE A 409 -27.10 5.88 -3.74
C ILE A 409 -26.39 7.12 -3.20
N LEU A 410 -25.94 7.99 -4.09
CA LEU A 410 -25.40 9.31 -3.76
C LEU A 410 -26.36 10.38 -4.25
N THR A 411 -26.42 11.49 -3.53
CA THR A 411 -27.38 12.56 -3.82
C THR A 411 -26.67 13.90 -3.99
N CYS A 412 -27.16 14.73 -4.91
CA CYS A 412 -26.74 16.12 -5.08
C CYS A 412 -27.95 17.01 -5.35
N TRP A 413 -28.43 17.66 -4.30
CA TRP A 413 -29.51 18.65 -4.32
C TRP A 413 -28.87 20.01 -4.45
N LEU A 414 -29.07 20.67 -5.59
CA LEU A 414 -28.44 21.94 -5.91
C LEU A 414 -29.10 23.09 -5.14
N GLY A 415 -28.26 23.98 -4.62
CA GLY A 415 -28.69 25.12 -3.80
C GLY A 415 -28.62 24.83 -2.30
N GLU A 416 -29.08 25.79 -1.49
CA GLU A 416 -28.95 25.72 -0.03
C GLU A 416 -30.32 25.80 0.64
N THR A 417 -30.95 26.98 0.63
CA THR A 417 -32.14 27.25 1.47
C THR A 417 -33.34 26.35 1.13
N ARG A 418 -33.66 26.16 -0.15
CA ARG A 418 -34.85 25.39 -0.58
C ARG A 418 -34.71 23.88 -0.41
N VAL A 419 -33.48 23.40 -0.27
CA VAL A 419 -33.17 21.96 -0.19
C VAL A 419 -32.72 21.54 1.21
N ALA A 420 -32.49 22.48 2.13
CA ALA A 420 -31.97 22.24 3.48
C ALA A 420 -32.74 21.17 4.28
N GLU A 421 -34.08 21.17 4.21
CA GLU A 421 -34.89 20.13 4.87
C GLU A 421 -34.64 18.73 4.27
N ALA A 422 -34.54 18.65 2.94
CA ALA A 422 -34.25 17.40 2.24
C ALA A 422 -32.84 16.91 2.56
N GLN A 423 -31.85 17.79 2.57
CA GLN A 423 -30.46 17.49 2.95
C GLN A 423 -30.40 16.95 4.38
N THR A 424 -31.10 17.60 5.31
CA THR A 424 -31.16 17.16 6.71
C THR A 424 -31.77 15.76 6.83
N LEU A 425 -32.85 15.48 6.08
CA LEU A 425 -33.49 14.17 6.05
C LEU A 425 -32.55 13.08 5.50
N LEU A 426 -31.85 13.35 4.41
CA LEU A 426 -30.88 12.43 3.80
C LEU A 426 -29.74 12.11 4.77
N LEU A 427 -29.15 13.13 5.41
CA LEU A 427 -28.08 12.98 6.39
C LEU A 427 -28.52 12.17 7.62
N GLN A 428 -29.73 12.40 8.14
CA GLN A 428 -30.29 11.65 9.28
C GLN A 428 -30.47 10.15 8.97
N ASN A 429 -30.70 9.81 7.70
CA ASN A 429 -30.85 8.43 7.24
C ASN A 429 -29.54 7.83 6.68
N GLY A 430 -28.40 8.51 6.86
CA GLY A 430 -27.09 8.02 6.43
C GLY A 430 -26.93 7.92 4.91
N ILE A 431 -27.62 8.78 4.15
CA ILE A 431 -27.49 8.86 2.69
C ILE A 431 -26.52 10.00 2.36
N PRO A 432 -25.39 9.70 1.69
CA PRO A 432 -24.41 10.73 1.34
C PRO A 432 -25.03 11.81 0.43
N HIS A 433 -24.84 13.06 0.82
CA HIS A 433 -25.29 14.24 0.09
C HIS A 433 -24.09 15.16 -0.20
N LEU A 434 -23.94 15.54 -1.47
CA LEU A 434 -22.81 16.31 -1.97
C LEU A 434 -23.33 17.60 -2.60
N ASP A 435 -22.54 18.67 -2.44
CA ASP A 435 -22.96 20.03 -2.78
C ASP A 435 -22.89 20.33 -4.29
N SER A 436 -22.19 19.49 -5.07
CA SER A 436 -22.08 19.66 -6.52
C SER A 436 -22.06 18.32 -7.29
N PRO A 437 -22.47 18.32 -8.57
CA PRO A 437 -22.43 17.13 -9.42
C PRO A 437 -21.00 16.58 -9.54
N ASP A 438 -20.02 17.47 -9.74
CA ASP A 438 -18.60 17.09 -9.85
C ASP A 438 -18.10 16.34 -8.61
N LEU A 439 -18.43 16.85 -7.41
CA LEU A 439 -18.02 16.23 -6.15
C LEU A 439 -18.77 14.93 -5.90
N ALA A 440 -20.04 14.84 -6.30
CA ALA A 440 -20.84 13.62 -6.19
C ALA A 440 -20.28 12.50 -7.08
N VAL A 441 -19.89 12.83 -8.31
CA VAL A 441 -19.24 11.92 -9.24
C VAL A 441 -17.84 11.52 -8.74
N ASP A 442 -17.04 12.46 -8.25
CA ASP A 442 -15.76 12.19 -7.60
C ASP A 442 -15.93 11.20 -6.43
N ALA A 443 -16.93 11.43 -5.57
CA ALA A 443 -17.21 10.56 -4.43
C ALA A 443 -17.64 9.15 -4.88
N MET A 444 -18.33 9.03 -6.01
CA MET A 444 -18.69 7.76 -6.61
C MET A 444 -17.48 7.04 -7.24
N SER A 445 -16.55 7.80 -7.84
CA SER A 445 -15.30 7.24 -8.39
C SER A 445 -14.45 6.62 -7.29
N TYR A 446 -14.42 7.21 -6.09
CA TYR A 446 -13.69 6.65 -4.94
C TYR A 446 -14.20 5.26 -4.54
N LEU A 447 -15.49 4.98 -4.67
CA LEU A 447 -16.04 3.64 -4.42
C LEU A 447 -15.55 2.61 -5.46
N ALA A 448 -15.49 3.01 -6.74
CA ALA A 448 -14.98 2.17 -7.82
C ALA A 448 -13.47 1.91 -7.65
N GLU A 449 -12.71 2.97 -7.41
CA GLU A 449 -11.27 2.94 -7.17
C GLU A 449 -10.94 2.06 -5.97
N HIS A 450 -11.67 2.20 -4.86
CA HIS A 450 -11.51 1.34 -3.69
C HIS A 450 -11.64 -0.13 -4.09
N GLN A 451 -12.70 -0.52 -4.80
CA GLN A 451 -12.90 -1.90 -5.19
C GLN A 451 -11.79 -2.42 -6.13
N ARG A 452 -11.36 -1.61 -7.09
CA ARG A 452 -10.25 -1.93 -7.99
C ARG A 452 -8.94 -2.13 -7.20
N ASN A 453 -8.64 -1.22 -6.28
CA ASN A 453 -7.44 -1.27 -5.45
C ASN A 453 -7.49 -2.44 -4.46
N GLN A 454 -8.68 -2.81 -3.96
CA GLN A 454 -8.86 -4.06 -3.22
C GLN A 454 -8.46 -5.28 -4.07
N ARG A 455 -8.89 -5.35 -5.34
CA ARG A 455 -8.47 -6.47 -6.22
C ARG A 455 -6.96 -6.53 -6.40
N LEU A 456 -6.29 -5.37 -6.53
CA LEU A 456 -4.82 -5.26 -6.64
C LEU A 456 -4.10 -5.63 -5.33
N LEU A 457 -4.64 -5.24 -4.18
CA LEU A 457 -4.12 -5.59 -2.86
C LEU A 457 -4.06 -7.12 -2.66
N MET A 458 -5.10 -7.81 -3.13
CA MET A 458 -5.25 -9.27 -3.07
C MET A 458 -4.26 -10.01 -3.99
N GLN A 459 -3.61 -9.31 -4.93
CA GLN A 459 -2.63 -9.93 -5.82
C GLN A 459 -1.30 -10.11 -5.11
N SER A 460 -0.90 -11.37 -4.84
CA SER A 460 0.50 -11.69 -4.64
C SER A 460 1.14 -12.12 -5.95
N PRO A 461 2.44 -11.82 -6.15
CA PRO A 461 3.21 -12.55 -7.13
C PRO A 461 3.24 -14.02 -6.71
N GLY A 462 2.51 -14.83 -7.46
CA GLY A 462 2.75 -16.26 -7.46
C GLY A 462 4.17 -16.55 -7.94
N PRO A 463 4.72 -17.71 -7.63
CA PRO A 463 6.01 -18.10 -8.18
C PRO A 463 5.93 -18.13 -9.72
N LEU A 464 6.97 -17.64 -10.39
CA LEU A 464 7.19 -17.90 -11.83
C LEU A 464 7.50 -19.38 -12.10
N SER A 465 7.06 -20.31 -11.23
CA SER A 465 7.54 -21.70 -11.08
C SER A 465 7.40 -22.58 -12.31
N HIS A 466 6.62 -22.17 -13.31
CA HIS A 466 6.53 -22.86 -14.60
C HIS A 466 7.61 -22.40 -15.59
N GLN A 467 8.49 -21.48 -15.21
CA GLN A 467 9.57 -20.98 -16.03
C GLN A 467 10.94 -21.37 -15.48
N PRO A 468 11.97 -21.46 -16.35
CA PRO A 468 13.35 -21.64 -15.90
C PRO A 468 13.74 -20.55 -14.91
N LEU A 469 14.40 -20.94 -13.82
CA LEU A 469 14.90 -19.99 -12.82
C LEU A 469 15.93 -19.04 -13.45
N PRO A 470 15.97 -17.77 -12.99
CA PRO A 470 17.02 -16.85 -13.40
C PRO A 470 18.37 -17.27 -12.81
N ASP A 471 19.46 -16.91 -13.48
CA ASP A 471 20.82 -17.07 -12.96
C ASP A 471 21.23 -15.83 -12.16
N VAL A 472 20.71 -15.74 -10.92
CA VAL A 472 20.95 -14.59 -10.03
C VAL A 472 22.42 -14.47 -9.66
N GLU A 473 23.08 -15.58 -9.36
CA GLU A 473 24.50 -15.60 -8.95
C GLU A 473 25.41 -15.18 -10.12
N GLY A 474 25.17 -15.69 -11.33
CA GLY A 474 25.89 -15.26 -12.52
C GLY A 474 25.74 -13.76 -12.79
N ALA A 475 24.52 -13.22 -12.67
CA ALA A 475 24.29 -11.78 -12.81
C ALA A 475 24.99 -10.95 -11.72
N ARG A 476 25.01 -11.45 -10.47
CA ARG A 476 25.70 -10.78 -9.35
C ARG A 476 27.21 -10.72 -9.58
N LEU A 477 27.82 -11.80 -10.06
CA LEU A 477 29.25 -11.84 -10.39
C LEU A 477 29.64 -10.83 -11.48
N ILE A 478 28.77 -10.60 -12.48
CA ILE A 478 28.98 -9.57 -13.50
C ILE A 478 29.00 -8.17 -12.86
N ILE A 479 28.02 -7.88 -12.00
CA ILE A 479 27.93 -6.59 -11.31
C ILE A 479 29.14 -6.36 -10.39
N GLU A 480 29.52 -7.37 -9.60
CA GLU A 480 30.68 -7.32 -8.73
C GLU A 480 31.98 -7.09 -9.52
N GLY A 481 32.14 -7.76 -10.66
CA GLY A 481 33.28 -7.57 -11.56
C GLY A 481 33.38 -6.14 -12.10
N ALA A 482 32.27 -5.58 -12.58
CA ALA A 482 32.20 -4.20 -13.08
C ALA A 482 32.48 -3.18 -11.96
N MET A 483 31.89 -3.35 -10.78
CA MET A 483 32.11 -2.46 -9.64
C MET A 483 33.55 -2.53 -9.10
N ALA A 484 34.18 -3.71 -9.14
CA ALA A 484 35.59 -3.88 -8.76
C ALA A 484 36.53 -3.10 -9.68
N GLN A 485 36.13 -2.86 -10.93
CA GLN A 485 36.85 -2.01 -11.91
C GLN A 485 36.50 -0.52 -11.75
N GLY A 486 35.63 -0.16 -10.80
CA GLY A 486 35.19 1.22 -10.57
C GLY A 486 34.05 1.69 -11.48
N HIS A 487 33.50 0.81 -12.32
CA HIS A 487 32.38 1.15 -13.19
C HIS A 487 31.10 1.32 -12.36
N LYS A 488 30.39 2.43 -12.61
CA LYS A 488 29.06 2.71 -12.02
C LYS A 488 27.91 2.42 -12.99
N ARG A 489 28.24 2.25 -14.27
CA ARG A 489 27.34 1.91 -15.36
C ARG A 489 27.90 0.68 -16.06
N LEU A 490 27.04 -0.29 -16.35
CA LEU A 490 27.44 -1.51 -17.05
C LEU A 490 27.59 -1.24 -18.54
N SER A 491 28.54 -1.91 -19.17
CA SER A 491 28.68 -1.91 -20.63
C SER A 491 27.48 -2.59 -21.30
N THR A 492 27.30 -2.36 -22.60
CA THR A 492 26.20 -2.97 -23.38
C THR A 492 26.23 -4.50 -23.31
N LEU A 493 27.42 -5.11 -23.30
CA LEU A 493 27.59 -6.56 -23.20
C LEU A 493 27.16 -7.08 -21.82
N GLU A 494 27.61 -6.43 -20.75
CA GLU A 494 27.27 -6.80 -19.37
C GLU A 494 25.77 -6.63 -19.11
N ALA A 495 25.18 -5.52 -19.56
CA ALA A 495 23.75 -5.27 -19.43
C ALA A 495 22.92 -6.37 -20.13
N LYS A 496 23.27 -6.74 -21.36
CA LYS A 496 22.59 -7.81 -22.11
C LYS A 496 22.82 -9.20 -21.52
N ALA A 497 23.99 -9.46 -20.96
CA ALA A 497 24.27 -10.71 -20.24
C ALA A 497 23.36 -10.83 -19.01
N ILE A 498 23.16 -9.74 -18.25
CA ILE A 498 22.22 -9.71 -17.11
C ILE A 498 20.78 -9.90 -17.59
N LEU A 499 20.33 -9.20 -18.64
CA LEU A 499 19.00 -9.43 -19.23
C LEU A 499 18.80 -10.91 -19.59
N SER A 500 19.80 -11.54 -20.22
CA SER A 500 19.76 -12.96 -20.60
C SER A 500 19.75 -13.91 -19.39
N ALA A 501 20.47 -13.58 -18.33
CA ALA A 501 20.47 -14.33 -17.07
C ALA A 501 19.07 -14.38 -16.43
N PHE A 502 18.28 -13.31 -16.59
CA PHE A 502 16.88 -13.24 -16.18
C PHE A 502 15.87 -13.64 -17.27
N ARG A 503 16.35 -14.24 -18.37
CA ARG A 503 15.50 -14.74 -19.47
C ARG A 503 14.70 -13.64 -20.18
N ILE A 504 15.21 -12.41 -20.19
CA ILE A 504 14.66 -11.31 -20.99
C ILE A 504 15.27 -11.42 -22.40
N PRO A 505 14.45 -11.60 -23.47
CA PRO A 505 14.97 -11.72 -24.83
C PRO A 505 15.71 -10.45 -25.26
N THR A 506 16.95 -10.60 -25.74
CA THR A 506 17.77 -9.49 -26.24
C THR A 506 18.59 -9.94 -27.46
N THR A 507 19.05 -8.98 -28.28
CA THR A 507 19.90 -9.27 -29.44
C THR A 507 21.31 -9.65 -29.00
N GLN A 508 21.91 -10.64 -29.69
CA GLN A 508 23.31 -10.99 -29.48
C GLN A 508 24.20 -9.84 -29.96
N ALA A 509 24.99 -9.28 -29.03
CA ALA A 509 25.95 -8.23 -29.31
C ALA A 509 27.37 -8.80 -29.33
N VAL A 510 28.13 -8.48 -30.38
CA VAL A 510 29.53 -8.86 -30.53
C VAL A 510 30.38 -7.60 -30.52
N LEU A 511 31.33 -7.51 -29.59
CA LEU A 511 32.29 -6.41 -29.55
C LEU A 511 33.32 -6.56 -30.67
N ALA A 512 33.52 -5.49 -31.41
CA ALA A 512 34.56 -5.37 -32.42
C ALA A 512 35.40 -4.13 -32.13
N SER A 513 36.68 -4.34 -31.85
CA SER A 513 37.64 -3.26 -31.60
C SER A 513 38.31 -2.74 -32.88
N ASN A 514 38.05 -3.37 -34.03
CA ASN A 514 38.56 -2.92 -35.32
C ASN A 514 37.58 -3.26 -36.47
N PRO A 515 37.72 -2.63 -37.66
CA PRO A 515 36.82 -2.83 -38.78
C PRO A 515 36.71 -4.29 -39.25
N HIS A 516 37.82 -5.05 -39.21
CA HIS A 516 37.83 -6.45 -39.64
C HIS A 516 37.04 -7.35 -38.68
N GLN A 517 37.17 -7.13 -37.37
CA GLN A 517 36.35 -7.81 -36.37
C GLN A 517 34.87 -7.49 -36.55
N ALA A 518 34.54 -6.23 -36.87
CA ALA A 518 33.15 -5.83 -37.10
C ALA A 518 32.55 -6.52 -38.33
N LEU A 519 33.35 -6.70 -39.39
CA LEU A 519 32.94 -7.46 -40.57
C LEU A 519 32.71 -8.94 -40.26
N MET A 520 33.66 -9.59 -39.56
CA MET A 520 33.49 -11.00 -39.15
C MET A 520 32.25 -11.20 -38.28
N ALA A 521 31.99 -10.29 -37.36
CA ALA A 521 30.79 -10.31 -36.53
C ALA A 521 29.52 -10.16 -37.37
N ALA A 522 29.52 -9.23 -38.35
CA ALA A 522 28.38 -9.01 -39.23
C ALA A 522 28.07 -10.23 -40.12
N GLU A 523 29.10 -10.90 -40.66
CA GLU A 523 28.94 -12.12 -41.45
C GLU A 523 28.42 -13.29 -40.61
N ALA A 524 28.89 -13.42 -39.36
CA ALA A 524 28.42 -14.46 -38.44
C ALA A 524 26.97 -14.25 -37.97
N LEU A 525 26.56 -13.00 -37.72
CA LEU A 525 25.20 -12.65 -37.29
C LEU A 525 24.19 -12.60 -38.43
N GLY A 526 24.65 -12.44 -39.67
CA GLY A 526 23.82 -12.31 -40.87
C GLY A 526 23.21 -10.91 -41.04
N PHE A 527 23.14 -10.45 -42.29
CA PHE A 527 22.61 -9.14 -42.66
C PHE A 527 21.06 -9.10 -42.67
N PRO A 528 20.43 -7.92 -42.44
CA PRO A 528 21.05 -6.66 -42.08
C PRO A 528 21.47 -6.60 -40.60
N VAL A 529 22.54 -5.86 -40.31
CA VAL A 529 23.05 -5.66 -38.94
C VAL A 529 22.97 -4.19 -38.52
N VAL A 530 23.09 -3.98 -37.21
CA VAL A 530 23.22 -2.68 -36.56
C VAL A 530 24.62 -2.57 -35.97
N MET A 531 25.22 -1.38 -36.09
CA MET A 531 26.49 -1.04 -35.45
C MET A 531 26.26 0.09 -34.46
N LYS A 532 26.72 -0.08 -33.22
CA LYS A 532 26.60 0.92 -32.15
C LYS A 532 27.96 1.19 -31.52
N ILE A 533 28.26 2.44 -31.22
CA ILE A 533 29.48 2.83 -30.50
C ILE A 533 29.54 2.16 -29.12
N ASN A 534 30.73 1.70 -28.72
CA ASN A 534 30.97 1.12 -27.40
C ASN A 534 32.03 1.94 -26.65
N SER A 535 31.56 2.73 -25.68
CA SER A 535 32.40 3.56 -24.80
C SER A 535 31.71 3.70 -23.44
N PRO A 536 32.43 3.55 -22.31
CA PRO A 536 31.88 3.81 -20.98
C PRO A 536 31.62 5.30 -20.71
N ASP A 537 32.30 6.19 -21.44
CA ASP A 537 32.24 7.64 -21.22
C ASP A 537 31.16 8.36 -22.05
N ILE A 538 30.50 7.63 -22.96
CA ILE A 538 29.41 8.17 -23.79
C ILE A 538 28.07 7.70 -23.22
N GLU A 539 27.33 8.63 -22.62
CA GLU A 539 26.07 8.36 -21.93
C GLU A 539 24.94 7.93 -22.88
N HIS A 540 24.61 8.76 -23.88
CA HIS A 540 23.66 8.38 -24.92
C HIS A 540 24.36 8.22 -26.26
N LYS A 541 24.25 7.03 -26.84
CA LYS A 541 24.85 6.69 -28.15
C LYS A 541 24.37 7.62 -29.26
N SER A 542 23.14 8.14 -29.15
CA SER A 542 22.56 9.09 -30.09
C SER A 542 23.22 10.47 -30.08
N ASP A 543 23.82 10.89 -28.96
CA ASP A 543 24.45 12.21 -28.83
C ASP A 543 25.65 12.37 -29.76
N VAL A 544 26.35 11.27 -30.02
CA VAL A 544 27.47 11.20 -30.96
C VAL A 544 27.05 10.68 -32.34
N ASP A 545 25.75 10.49 -32.56
CA ASP A 545 25.21 9.81 -33.75
C ASP A 545 25.87 8.42 -33.94
N GLY A 546 26.08 7.73 -32.82
CA GLY A 546 26.87 6.51 -32.71
C GLY A 546 26.11 5.23 -33.03
N VAL A 547 24.91 5.32 -33.62
CA VAL A 547 24.09 4.18 -34.02
C VAL A 547 23.85 4.21 -35.51
N ARG A 548 24.13 3.08 -36.19
CA ARG A 548 23.90 2.92 -37.63
C ARG A 548 23.10 1.67 -37.90
N LEU A 549 21.93 1.87 -38.47
CA LEU A 549 20.94 0.84 -38.74
C LEU A 549 21.02 0.36 -40.20
N ASN A 550 20.43 -0.81 -40.47
CA ASN A 550 20.22 -1.34 -41.82
C ASN A 550 21.51 -1.49 -42.65
N LEU A 551 22.56 -2.00 -42.03
CA LEU A 551 23.83 -2.27 -42.70
C LEU A 551 23.74 -3.63 -43.39
N SER A 552 23.77 -3.63 -44.73
CA SER A 552 23.46 -4.83 -45.54
C SER A 552 24.63 -5.35 -46.39
N GLY A 553 25.85 -4.83 -46.18
CA GLY A 553 26.99 -5.21 -47.01
C GLY A 553 28.35 -4.95 -46.39
N ALA A 554 29.32 -5.79 -46.73
CA ALA A 554 30.67 -5.79 -46.17
C ALA A 554 31.40 -4.44 -46.30
N ARG A 555 31.32 -3.80 -47.47
CA ARG A 555 31.96 -2.49 -47.70
C ARG A 555 31.38 -1.40 -46.81
N THR A 556 30.06 -1.41 -46.61
CA THR A 556 29.36 -0.47 -45.74
C THR A 556 29.82 -0.63 -44.30
N ILE A 557 29.99 -1.87 -43.81
CA ILE A 557 30.48 -2.14 -42.44
C ILE A 557 31.83 -1.49 -42.18
N LEU A 558 32.80 -1.70 -43.07
CA LEU A 558 34.16 -1.15 -42.90
C LEU A 558 34.16 0.38 -42.86
N GLN A 559 33.39 1.00 -43.77
CA GLN A 559 33.27 2.45 -43.83
C GLN A 559 32.57 3.01 -42.59
N THR A 560 31.44 2.41 -42.20
CA THR A 560 30.63 2.85 -41.06
C THR A 560 31.39 2.74 -39.74
N PHE A 561 32.24 1.72 -39.56
CA PHE A 561 33.10 1.61 -38.37
C PHE A 561 33.98 2.86 -38.20
N GLY A 562 34.69 3.25 -39.28
CA GLY A 562 35.55 4.44 -39.27
C GLY A 562 34.75 5.71 -38.99
N GLU A 563 33.62 5.88 -39.67
CA GLU A 563 32.75 7.05 -39.51
C GLU A 563 32.24 7.22 -38.08
N ILE A 564 31.74 6.15 -37.44
CA ILE A 564 31.22 6.21 -36.06
C ILE A 564 32.35 6.53 -35.08
N THR A 565 33.47 5.82 -35.17
CA THR A 565 34.58 5.95 -34.19
C THR A 565 35.29 7.29 -34.30
N GLU A 566 35.58 7.78 -35.52
CA GLU A 566 36.17 9.10 -35.72
C GLU A 566 35.24 10.23 -35.26
N ARG A 567 33.92 10.07 -35.48
CA ARG A 567 32.94 11.07 -35.06
C ARG A 567 32.82 11.13 -33.54
N ALA A 568 32.73 9.98 -32.88
CA ALA A 568 32.71 9.90 -31.43
C ALA A 568 33.97 10.52 -30.83
N ALA A 569 35.16 10.22 -31.38
CA ALA A 569 36.43 10.81 -30.93
C ALA A 569 36.50 12.33 -31.14
N LYS A 570 35.82 12.87 -32.16
CA LYS A 570 35.75 14.33 -32.40
C LYS A 570 34.80 15.03 -31.42
N LEU A 571 33.65 14.42 -31.12
CA LEU A 571 32.64 15.02 -30.25
C LEU A 571 32.99 14.85 -28.77
N CYS A 572 33.65 13.74 -28.41
CA CYS A 572 34.07 13.41 -27.06
C CYS A 572 35.57 13.02 -27.06
N PRO A 573 36.52 13.98 -27.12
CA PRO A 573 37.95 13.69 -27.24
C PRO A 573 38.56 12.95 -26.05
N GLU A 574 37.97 13.10 -24.88
CA GLU A 574 38.41 12.47 -23.63
C GLU A 574 37.76 11.10 -23.38
N ALA A 575 36.85 10.66 -24.25
CA ALA A 575 36.14 9.39 -24.07
C ALA A 575 37.00 8.19 -24.52
N ASP A 576 37.03 7.14 -23.71
CA ASP A 576 37.64 5.87 -24.05
C ASP A 576 36.74 5.10 -25.03
N ILE A 577 37.13 5.06 -26.31
CA ILE A 577 36.38 4.37 -27.37
C ILE A 577 37.01 2.99 -27.60
N THR A 578 36.40 1.98 -27.01
CA THR A 578 36.85 0.58 -27.10
C THR A 578 36.51 -0.10 -28.43
N GLY A 579 35.61 0.49 -29.23
CA GLY A 579 35.19 -0.01 -30.54
C GLY A 579 33.68 0.14 -30.78
N VAL A 580 33.08 -0.86 -31.43
CA VAL A 580 31.63 -0.92 -31.71
C VAL A 580 31.05 -2.27 -31.32
N THR A 581 29.78 -2.31 -30.96
CA THR A 581 29.00 -3.55 -30.90
C THR A 581 28.24 -3.76 -32.21
N VAL A 582 28.37 -4.96 -32.77
CA VAL A 582 27.61 -5.41 -33.95
C VAL A 582 26.50 -6.35 -33.49
N GLU A 583 25.29 -6.13 -34.00
CA GLU A 583 24.08 -6.86 -33.62
C GLU A 583 23.20 -7.17 -34.84
N HIS A 584 22.43 -8.25 -34.80
CA HIS A 584 21.38 -8.48 -35.80
C HIS A 584 20.29 -7.40 -35.72
N MET A 585 19.83 -6.88 -36.86
CA MET A 585 18.80 -5.84 -36.87
C MET A 585 17.41 -6.45 -36.65
N VAL A 586 16.74 -6.05 -35.57
CA VAL A 586 15.34 -6.41 -35.35
C VAL A 586 14.45 -5.63 -36.33
N PRO A 587 13.58 -6.30 -37.12
CA PRO A 587 12.69 -5.61 -38.05
C PRO A 587 11.68 -4.72 -37.31
N ILE A 588 11.65 -3.43 -37.65
CA ILE A 588 10.71 -2.45 -37.06
C ILE A 588 9.42 -2.34 -37.89
N ARG A 589 9.40 -2.87 -39.12
CA ARG A 589 8.20 -2.86 -39.96
C ARG A 589 7.07 -3.58 -39.23
N ASN A 590 5.99 -2.84 -38.95
CA ASN A 590 4.81 -3.30 -38.21
C ASN A 590 5.00 -3.56 -36.70
N ALA A 591 6.17 -3.26 -36.13
CA ALA A 591 6.44 -3.43 -34.71
C ALA A 591 5.98 -2.22 -33.87
N ARG A 592 6.04 -2.35 -32.54
CA ARG A 592 5.77 -1.30 -31.56
C ARG A 592 7.03 -1.05 -30.75
N GLU A 593 7.41 0.21 -30.62
CA GLU A 593 8.48 0.64 -29.72
C GLU A 593 7.89 0.95 -28.35
N LEU A 594 8.40 0.27 -27.34
CA LEU A 594 8.01 0.36 -25.94
C LEU A 594 9.25 0.65 -25.10
N MET A 595 9.04 1.04 -23.85
CA MET A 595 10.12 1.29 -22.90
C MET A 595 9.78 0.72 -21.53
N ILE A 596 10.81 0.17 -20.87
CA ILE A 596 10.75 -0.20 -19.46
C ILE A 596 11.87 0.55 -18.75
N THR A 597 11.53 1.23 -17.66
CA THR A 597 12.52 1.91 -16.81
C THR A 597 12.41 1.45 -15.38
N VAL A 598 13.54 1.37 -14.69
CA VAL A 598 13.66 1.15 -13.26
C VAL A 598 14.38 2.36 -12.68
N SER A 599 13.84 2.89 -11.60
CA SER A 599 14.50 3.94 -10.82
C SER A 599 14.27 3.69 -9.34
N ARG A 600 15.01 4.39 -8.48
CA ARG A 600 14.80 4.35 -7.03
C ARG A 600 14.12 5.62 -6.55
N ASP A 601 12.90 5.47 -6.05
CA ASP A 601 12.26 6.49 -5.25
C ASP A 601 12.94 6.56 -3.86
N PRO A 602 13.22 7.78 -3.34
CA PRO A 602 13.91 7.94 -2.07
C PRO A 602 13.14 7.43 -0.85
N VAL A 603 11.82 7.23 -0.98
CA VAL A 603 10.95 6.70 0.08
C VAL A 603 10.70 5.21 -0.16
N PHE A 604 10.18 4.86 -1.33
CA PHE A 604 9.63 3.52 -1.60
C PHE A 604 10.62 2.55 -2.27
N GLY A 605 11.85 3.00 -2.54
CA GLY A 605 12.87 2.15 -3.15
C GLY A 605 12.60 1.92 -4.65
N PRO A 606 12.85 0.72 -5.19
CA PRO A 606 12.75 0.49 -6.62
C PRO A 606 11.31 0.63 -7.14
N VAL A 607 11.17 1.29 -8.28
CA VAL A 607 9.92 1.44 -9.02
C VAL A 607 10.13 1.09 -10.48
N ILE A 608 9.17 0.41 -11.09
CA ILE A 608 9.20 0.00 -12.50
C ILE A 608 8.19 0.84 -13.25
N SER A 609 8.60 1.46 -14.36
CA SER A 609 7.70 2.20 -15.24
C SER A 609 7.67 1.59 -16.63
N PHE A 610 6.48 1.57 -17.22
CA PHE A 610 6.21 1.06 -18.56
C PHE A 610 5.49 2.11 -19.40
N GLY A 611 5.84 2.24 -20.67
CA GLY A 611 5.20 3.19 -21.58
C GLY A 611 5.59 3.00 -23.05
N ALA A 612 5.16 3.93 -23.89
CA ALA A 612 5.67 4.02 -25.28
C ALA A 612 7.19 4.28 -25.27
N GLY A 613 7.90 3.73 -26.26
CA GLY A 613 9.36 3.92 -26.43
C GLY A 613 9.69 4.93 -27.53
N GLY A 614 11.00 5.13 -27.75
CA GLY A 614 11.51 6.07 -28.75
C GLY A 614 11.90 7.44 -28.18
N THR A 615 12.42 8.32 -29.05
CA THR A 615 12.99 9.63 -28.67
C THR A 615 11.95 10.68 -28.27
N ASP A 616 10.69 10.52 -28.70
CA ASP A 616 9.63 11.53 -28.48
C ASP A 616 8.88 11.35 -27.15
N ASN A 617 9.30 10.41 -26.30
CA ASN A 617 8.57 9.96 -25.13
C ASN A 617 8.50 11.00 -23.99
N GLU A 618 9.57 11.77 -23.77
CA GLU A 618 9.60 12.79 -22.71
C GLU A 618 8.46 13.83 -22.83
N VAL A 619 7.90 13.99 -24.04
CA VAL A 619 6.83 14.94 -24.34
C VAL A 619 5.42 14.34 -24.13
N LEU A 620 5.25 13.02 -24.31
CA LEU A 620 3.93 12.38 -24.33
C LEU A 620 3.41 11.96 -22.94
N ALA A 621 4.30 11.85 -21.95
CA ALA A 621 3.99 11.48 -20.55
C ALA A 621 3.11 10.22 -20.41
N ASP A 622 3.20 9.28 -21.36
CA ASP A 622 2.41 8.05 -21.36
C ASP A 622 3.13 6.91 -20.61
N ARG A 623 3.05 6.96 -19.28
CA ARG A 623 3.76 6.00 -18.41
C ARG A 623 2.88 5.49 -17.28
N ALA A 624 2.94 4.18 -17.05
CA ALA A 624 2.38 3.52 -15.87
C ALA A 624 3.50 3.11 -14.92
N ILE A 625 3.32 3.32 -13.61
CA ILE A 625 4.29 2.97 -12.57
C ILE A 625 3.76 1.81 -11.75
N GLY A 626 4.64 0.87 -11.40
CA GLY A 626 4.35 -0.26 -10.53
C GLY A 626 5.45 -0.47 -9.50
N LEU A 627 5.05 -0.89 -8.30
CA LEU A 627 6.00 -1.31 -7.27
C LEU A 627 6.26 -2.81 -7.38
N PRO A 628 7.53 -3.23 -7.55
CA PRO A 628 7.89 -4.63 -7.46
C PRO A 628 7.62 -5.17 -6.03
N PRO A 629 7.27 -6.45 -5.89
CA PRO A 629 7.17 -7.45 -6.94
C PRO A 629 5.87 -7.36 -7.78
N LEU A 630 6.00 -7.54 -9.10
CA LEU A 630 4.92 -7.53 -10.08
C LEU A 630 4.49 -8.95 -10.46
N ASN A 631 3.20 -9.13 -10.73
CA ASN A 631 2.62 -10.38 -11.22
C ASN A 631 1.85 -10.12 -12.53
N ALA A 632 1.39 -11.18 -13.20
CA ALA A 632 0.68 -11.05 -14.48
C ALA A 632 -0.55 -10.11 -14.42
N PHE A 633 -1.30 -10.12 -13.31
CA PHE A 633 -2.46 -9.24 -13.13
C PHE A 633 -2.03 -7.77 -13.04
N ILE A 634 -1.08 -7.46 -12.16
CA ILE A 634 -0.57 -6.10 -11.95
C ILE A 634 0.04 -5.57 -13.24
N VAL A 635 0.83 -6.39 -13.93
CA VAL A 635 1.44 -6.02 -15.21
C VAL A 635 0.37 -5.72 -16.26
N ARG A 636 -0.66 -6.54 -16.37
CA ARG A 636 -1.78 -6.27 -17.28
C ARG A 636 -2.47 -4.94 -16.94
N THR A 637 -2.74 -4.71 -15.66
CA THR A 637 -3.32 -3.45 -15.18
C THR A 637 -2.41 -2.27 -15.52
N MET A 638 -1.11 -2.34 -15.24
CA MET A 638 -0.15 -1.28 -15.61
C MET A 638 -0.18 -1.00 -17.11
N ILE A 639 -0.17 -2.04 -17.94
CA ILE A 639 -0.26 -1.91 -19.38
C ILE A 639 -1.54 -1.16 -19.78
N GLU A 640 -2.71 -1.60 -19.29
CA GLU A 640 -4.02 -1.03 -19.63
C GLU A 640 -4.18 0.46 -19.27
N HIS A 641 -3.41 0.96 -18.32
CA HIS A 641 -3.41 2.38 -17.93
C HIS A 641 -2.60 3.28 -18.88
N THR A 642 -1.87 2.71 -19.84
CA THR A 642 -1.13 3.46 -20.86
C THR A 642 -1.95 3.65 -22.12
N ARG A 643 -1.73 4.75 -22.85
CA ARG A 643 -2.21 4.95 -24.21
C ARG A 643 -1.55 3.96 -25.17
N ALA A 644 -0.33 3.51 -24.87
CA ALA A 644 0.37 2.43 -25.56
C ALA A 644 -0.46 1.13 -25.62
N ALA A 645 -1.34 0.86 -24.64
CA ALA A 645 -2.26 -0.28 -24.72
C ALA A 645 -3.20 -0.26 -25.92
N ARG A 646 -3.60 0.94 -26.38
CA ARG A 646 -4.41 1.09 -27.59
C ARG A 646 -3.59 0.76 -28.84
N LEU A 647 -2.31 1.15 -28.86
CA LEU A 647 -1.39 0.87 -29.96
C LEU A 647 -1.08 -0.64 -30.08
N MET A 648 -1.16 -1.40 -28.99
CA MET A 648 -0.93 -2.85 -28.98
C MET A 648 -2.09 -3.68 -29.58
N GLY A 649 -3.23 -3.06 -29.89
CA GLY A 649 -4.35 -3.72 -30.60
C GLY A 649 -4.11 -3.84 -32.11
N ALA A 650 -5.09 -4.42 -32.81
CA ALA A 650 -5.10 -4.38 -34.27
C ALA A 650 -5.33 -2.95 -34.75
N PHE A 651 -4.45 -2.45 -35.63
CA PHE A 651 -4.55 -1.11 -36.19
C PHE A 651 -4.05 -1.09 -37.64
N GLY A 652 -4.92 -0.70 -38.58
CA GLY A 652 -4.60 -0.75 -40.02
C GLY A 652 -4.16 -2.15 -40.45
N ASN A 653 -2.94 -2.26 -40.99
CA ASN A 653 -2.34 -3.54 -41.43
C ASN A 653 -1.55 -4.28 -40.33
N MET A 654 -1.50 -3.74 -39.11
CA MET A 654 -0.75 -4.34 -38.00
C MET A 654 -1.64 -5.28 -37.18
N ARG A 655 -1.14 -6.50 -36.96
CA ARG A 655 -1.76 -7.48 -36.08
C ARG A 655 -1.57 -7.10 -34.60
N PRO A 656 -2.39 -7.64 -33.68
CA PRO A 656 -2.17 -7.47 -32.25
C PRO A 656 -0.78 -7.96 -31.82
N MET A 657 -0.12 -7.19 -30.95
CA MET A 657 1.18 -7.55 -30.41
C MET A 657 1.10 -8.71 -29.39
N ASN A 658 2.16 -9.50 -29.24
CA ASN A 658 2.25 -10.52 -28.20
C ASN A 658 2.35 -9.90 -26.79
N ARG A 659 1.19 -9.62 -26.19
CA ARG A 659 1.07 -9.06 -24.83
C ARG A 659 1.56 -10.02 -23.74
N GLN A 660 1.52 -11.33 -23.98
CA GLN A 660 1.98 -12.33 -23.01
C GLN A 660 3.51 -12.30 -22.87
N ALA A 661 4.23 -12.17 -23.99
CA ALA A 661 5.69 -12.00 -23.98
C ALA A 661 6.11 -10.73 -23.23
N LEU A 662 5.44 -9.58 -23.48
CA LEU A 662 5.67 -8.35 -22.72
C LEU A 662 5.40 -8.55 -21.22
N SER A 663 4.31 -9.24 -20.88
CA SER A 663 3.96 -9.50 -19.48
C SER A 663 5.01 -10.31 -18.74
N LEU A 664 5.63 -11.27 -19.43
CA LEU A 664 6.74 -12.08 -18.91
C LEU A 664 8.00 -11.24 -18.70
N ILE A 665 8.35 -10.37 -19.65
CA ILE A 665 9.51 -9.48 -19.53
C ILE A 665 9.37 -8.56 -18.32
N LEU A 666 8.21 -7.92 -18.11
CA LEU A 666 7.98 -7.06 -16.94
C LEU A 666 8.06 -7.82 -15.62
N GLN A 667 7.61 -9.09 -15.58
CA GLN A 667 7.79 -9.95 -14.41
C GLN A 667 9.26 -10.29 -14.16
N ARG A 668 10.05 -10.55 -15.21
CA ARG A 668 11.50 -10.81 -15.10
C ARG A 668 12.29 -9.57 -14.69
N VAL A 669 11.93 -8.39 -15.19
CA VAL A 669 12.46 -7.11 -14.70
C VAL A 669 12.14 -6.94 -13.23
N SER A 670 10.92 -7.28 -12.80
CA SER A 670 10.55 -7.24 -11.39
C SER A 670 11.37 -8.19 -10.53
N GLU A 671 11.56 -9.43 -10.97
CA GLU A 671 12.39 -10.43 -10.27
C GLU A 671 13.85 -9.96 -10.18
N MET A 672 14.39 -9.41 -11.26
CA MET A 672 15.75 -8.86 -11.34
C MET A 672 16.00 -7.79 -10.28
N VAL A 673 15.10 -6.82 -10.16
CA VAL A 673 15.27 -5.71 -9.20
C VAL A 673 15.01 -6.15 -7.75
N CYS A 674 14.22 -7.21 -7.54
CA CYS A 674 14.08 -7.82 -6.22
C CYS A 674 15.38 -8.49 -5.77
N GLU A 675 16.00 -9.28 -6.65
CA GLU A 675 17.18 -10.09 -6.34
C GLU A 675 18.51 -9.33 -6.40
N LEU A 676 18.58 -8.25 -7.17
CA LEU A 676 19.79 -7.44 -7.38
C LEU A 676 19.64 -6.03 -6.79
N PRO A 677 19.81 -5.87 -5.45
CA PRO A 677 19.82 -4.56 -4.77
C PRO A 677 20.99 -3.66 -5.18
N GLU A 678 21.88 -4.10 -6.06
CA GLU A 678 22.94 -3.28 -6.64
C GLU A 678 22.41 -2.41 -7.78
N ILE A 679 21.32 -2.81 -8.47
CA ILE A 679 20.72 -2.05 -9.57
C ILE A 679 19.99 -0.83 -9.00
N ILE A 680 20.48 0.37 -9.32
CA ILE A 680 19.89 1.65 -8.88
C ILE A 680 19.04 2.32 -9.97
N ALA A 681 19.37 2.09 -11.23
CA ALA A 681 18.56 2.48 -12.38
C ALA A 681 18.76 1.49 -13.52
N MET A 682 17.74 1.33 -14.35
CA MET A 682 17.82 0.56 -15.59
C MET A 682 16.87 1.16 -16.61
N GLU A 683 17.27 1.16 -17.87
CA GLU A 683 16.39 1.50 -18.99
C GLU A 683 16.52 0.43 -20.07
N ILE A 684 15.40 -0.10 -20.53
CA ILE A 684 15.30 -0.93 -21.73
C ILE A 684 14.57 -0.09 -22.78
N ASN A 685 15.33 0.46 -23.70
CA ASN A 685 14.83 1.38 -24.72
C ASN A 685 15.72 1.33 -25.99
N PRO A 686 15.19 0.90 -27.14
CA PRO A 686 13.81 0.46 -27.36
C PRO A 686 13.59 -1.01 -26.97
N LEU A 687 12.39 -1.31 -26.46
CA LEU A 687 11.81 -2.63 -26.39
C LEU A 687 10.87 -2.80 -27.60
N ILE A 688 11.21 -3.68 -28.53
CA ILE A 688 10.47 -3.85 -29.78
C ILE A 688 9.53 -5.04 -29.68
N GLY A 689 8.23 -4.81 -29.84
CA GLY A 689 7.21 -5.86 -29.84
C GLY A 689 6.50 -6.03 -31.18
N ASN A 690 6.26 -7.29 -31.58
CA ASN A 690 5.45 -7.65 -32.76
C ASN A 690 4.43 -8.75 -32.39
N GLU A 691 3.77 -9.35 -33.38
CA GLU A 691 2.76 -10.39 -33.16
C GLU A 691 3.33 -11.71 -32.59
N SER A 692 4.63 -11.95 -32.75
CA SER A 692 5.31 -13.18 -32.33
C SER A 692 6.09 -12.96 -31.03
N ASP A 693 6.95 -11.95 -30.99
CA ASP A 693 7.96 -11.78 -29.94
C ASP A 693 8.06 -10.33 -29.44
N VAL A 694 8.73 -10.16 -28.30
CA VAL A 694 9.12 -8.87 -27.73
C VAL A 694 10.60 -8.95 -27.35
N ILE A 695 11.43 -8.03 -27.88
CA ILE A 695 12.89 -8.10 -27.82
C ILE A 695 13.46 -6.77 -27.30
N ALA A 696 14.33 -6.85 -26.29
CA ALA A 696 15.12 -5.73 -25.80
C ALA A 696 16.30 -5.47 -26.73
N VAL A 697 16.26 -4.35 -27.47
CA VAL A 697 17.29 -4.02 -28.47
C VAL A 697 18.47 -3.28 -27.85
N ASP A 698 18.19 -2.43 -26.87
CA ASP A 698 19.21 -1.74 -26.10
C ASP A 698 18.81 -1.65 -24.63
N ALA A 699 19.81 -1.57 -23.76
CA ALA A 699 19.62 -1.40 -22.34
C ALA A 699 20.81 -0.69 -21.67
N SER A 700 20.50 0.12 -20.68
CA SER A 700 21.46 0.72 -19.75
C SER A 700 21.13 0.29 -18.32
N ILE A 701 22.17 0.01 -17.53
CA ILE A 701 22.03 -0.40 -16.13
C ILE A 701 23.07 0.34 -15.31
N ASP A 702 22.60 1.09 -14.31
CA ASP A 702 23.42 1.77 -13.32
C ASP A 702 23.43 0.97 -12.02
N VAL A 703 24.62 0.81 -11.45
CA VAL A 703 24.87 -0.02 -10.28
C VAL A 703 25.52 0.76 -9.15
N SER A 704 25.25 0.35 -7.90
CA SER A 704 25.88 0.90 -6.71
C SER A 704 26.08 -0.16 -5.65
N PHE A 705 27.07 0.05 -4.78
CA PHE A 705 27.31 -0.82 -3.65
C PHE A 705 26.11 -0.88 -2.72
N ARG A 706 25.73 -2.10 -2.35
CA ARG A 706 24.76 -2.34 -1.31
C ARG A 706 25.32 -1.90 0.05
N PRO A 707 24.57 -1.13 0.86
CA PRO A 707 24.95 -0.87 2.25
C PRO A 707 25.11 -2.17 3.04
N SER A 708 26.23 -2.34 3.73
CA SER A 708 26.59 -3.59 4.46
C SER A 708 25.62 -3.97 5.57
N GLN A 709 24.87 -3.00 6.12
CA GLN A 709 23.89 -3.20 7.19
C GLN A 709 22.47 -3.47 6.70
N GLN A 710 22.22 -3.47 5.39
CA GLN A 710 20.87 -3.63 4.85
C GLN A 710 20.43 -5.10 4.89
N SER A 711 19.29 -5.38 5.52
CA SER A 711 18.67 -6.71 5.53
C SER A 711 18.36 -7.22 4.12
N LEU A 712 18.15 -8.54 3.97
CA LEU A 712 17.70 -9.11 2.70
C LEU A 712 16.39 -8.46 2.25
N TYR A 713 16.35 -8.01 1.00
CA TYR A 713 15.26 -7.19 0.43
C TYR A 713 14.98 -5.87 1.15
N GLY A 714 15.86 -5.39 2.04
CA GLY A 714 15.66 -4.14 2.78
C GLY A 714 15.53 -2.89 1.90
N HIS A 715 15.84 -2.99 0.59
CA HIS A 715 15.64 -1.93 -0.40
C HIS A 715 14.21 -1.84 -0.93
N MET A 716 13.38 -2.87 -0.69
CA MET A 716 12.02 -2.96 -1.21
C MET A 716 11.01 -2.29 -0.26
N ALA A 717 9.95 -1.68 -0.80
CA ALA A 717 8.79 -1.28 0.02
C ALA A 717 7.86 -2.46 0.34
N ILE A 718 7.82 -3.47 -0.53
CA ILE A 718 7.01 -4.69 -0.38
C ILE A 718 7.96 -5.88 -0.33
N HIS A 719 7.88 -6.70 0.71
CA HIS A 719 8.72 -7.89 0.82
C HIS A 719 8.34 -8.91 -0.28
N PRO A 720 9.29 -9.36 -1.13
CA PRO A 720 9.03 -10.39 -2.14
C PRO A 720 8.66 -11.75 -1.54
N TYR A 721 8.05 -12.63 -2.34
CA TYR A 721 7.82 -14.02 -1.92
C TYR A 721 9.17 -14.72 -1.66
N PRO A 722 9.41 -15.28 -0.46
CA PRO A 722 10.73 -15.80 -0.10
C PRO A 722 10.96 -17.19 -0.70
N HIS A 723 11.29 -17.23 -1.99
CA HIS A 723 11.52 -18.46 -2.77
C HIS A 723 12.56 -19.40 -2.16
N HIS A 724 13.58 -18.86 -1.50
CA HIS A 724 14.63 -19.63 -0.82
C HIS A 724 14.11 -20.51 0.33
N LEU A 725 12.86 -20.33 0.79
CA LEU A 725 12.23 -21.17 1.82
C LEU A 725 11.45 -22.36 1.25
N VAL A 726 11.35 -22.49 -0.08
CA VAL A 726 10.69 -23.63 -0.73
C VAL A 726 11.59 -24.85 -0.62
N GLU A 727 11.05 -25.92 -0.03
CA GLU A 727 11.76 -27.17 0.20
C GLU A 727 10.94 -28.36 -0.33
N ARG A 728 11.58 -29.21 -1.13
CA ARG A 728 11.02 -30.51 -1.54
C ARG A 728 11.48 -31.59 -0.57
N LEU A 729 10.54 -32.40 -0.10
CA LEU A 729 10.80 -33.48 0.85
C LEU A 729 10.47 -34.82 0.22
N THR A 730 11.07 -35.87 0.76
CA THR A 730 10.67 -37.26 0.50
C THR A 730 10.33 -37.90 1.83
N LEU A 731 9.08 -38.29 2.04
CA LEU A 731 8.62 -38.98 3.24
C LEU A 731 8.98 -40.48 3.16
N PRO A 732 9.03 -41.20 4.31
CA PRO A 732 9.35 -42.63 4.33
C PRO A 732 8.39 -43.52 3.51
N ASP A 733 7.18 -43.04 3.23
CA ASP A 733 6.17 -43.73 2.42
C ASP A 733 6.27 -43.42 0.92
N GLY A 734 7.28 -42.65 0.50
CA GLY A 734 7.49 -42.23 -0.89
C GLY A 734 6.70 -40.99 -1.29
N THR A 735 5.89 -40.41 -0.41
CA THR A 735 5.19 -39.15 -0.70
C THR A 735 6.20 -38.00 -0.79
N GLU A 736 6.03 -37.10 -1.77
CA GLU A 736 6.93 -35.97 -1.99
C GLU A 736 6.26 -34.61 -1.69
N PRO A 737 6.04 -34.26 -0.40
CA PRO A 737 5.45 -32.97 -0.07
C PRO A 737 6.44 -31.83 -0.31
N ILE A 738 5.89 -30.67 -0.66
CA ILE A 738 6.59 -29.40 -0.78
C ILE A 738 6.24 -28.56 0.45
N ILE A 739 7.24 -28.08 1.18
CA ILE A 739 7.05 -27.01 2.16
C ILE A 739 7.33 -25.69 1.45
N ARG A 740 6.40 -24.75 1.53
CA ARG A 740 6.57 -23.42 0.96
C ARG A 740 5.84 -22.36 1.78
N PRO A 741 6.26 -21.08 1.72
CA PRO A 741 5.47 -19.98 2.28
C PRO A 741 4.04 -19.94 1.74
N ILE A 742 3.09 -19.56 2.58
CA ILE A 742 1.68 -19.37 2.19
C ILE A 742 1.55 -18.12 1.31
N ARG A 743 0.60 -18.13 0.38
CA ARG A 743 0.29 -17.03 -0.53
C ARG A 743 -1.20 -16.65 -0.39
N PRO A 744 -1.59 -15.41 -0.70
CA PRO A 744 -2.99 -15.00 -0.79
C PRO A 744 -3.88 -15.94 -1.61
N GLU A 745 -3.37 -16.48 -2.70
CA GLU A 745 -4.08 -17.39 -3.62
C GLU A 745 -4.39 -18.75 -2.97
N ASP A 746 -3.68 -19.10 -1.89
CA ASP A 746 -3.92 -20.34 -1.14
C ASP A 746 -5.18 -20.26 -0.26
N ALA A 747 -5.96 -19.17 -0.31
CA ALA A 747 -7.18 -18.99 0.47
C ALA A 747 -8.16 -20.18 0.33
N GLU A 748 -8.37 -20.68 -0.88
CA GLU A 748 -9.28 -21.82 -1.07
C GLU A 748 -8.69 -23.12 -0.49
N ILE A 749 -7.40 -23.36 -0.70
CA ILE A 749 -6.71 -24.55 -0.19
C ILE A 749 -6.62 -24.53 1.35
N GLU A 750 -6.34 -23.38 1.96
CA GLU A 750 -6.32 -23.18 3.41
C GLU A 750 -7.74 -23.40 3.99
N GLN A 751 -8.79 -22.88 3.34
CA GLN A 751 -10.17 -23.10 3.78
C GLN A 751 -10.55 -24.57 3.72
N ASN A 752 -10.22 -25.25 2.62
CA ASN A 752 -10.48 -26.67 2.44
C ASN A 752 -9.70 -27.52 3.44
N PHE A 753 -8.44 -27.16 3.69
CA PHE A 753 -7.61 -27.78 4.72
C PHE A 753 -8.28 -27.65 6.10
N ILE A 754 -8.65 -26.43 6.53
CA ILE A 754 -9.33 -26.25 7.82
C ILE A 754 -10.64 -27.05 7.87
N ARG A 755 -11.47 -27.05 6.82
CA ARG A 755 -12.72 -27.83 6.78
C ARG A 755 -12.47 -29.33 6.99
N SER A 756 -11.41 -29.87 6.40
CA SER A 756 -11.05 -31.30 6.46
C SER A 756 -10.45 -31.77 7.79
N LEU A 757 -10.00 -30.86 8.66
CA LEU A 757 -9.51 -31.22 9.99
C LEU A 757 -10.62 -31.78 10.89
N SER A 758 -10.25 -32.71 11.76
CA SER A 758 -11.13 -33.17 12.85
C SER A 758 -11.51 -32.03 13.82
N ASP A 759 -12.67 -32.14 14.46
CA ASP A 759 -13.12 -31.15 15.45
C ASP A 759 -12.12 -31.01 16.61
N GLN A 760 -11.44 -32.10 16.97
CA GLN A 760 -10.37 -32.09 17.97
C GLN A 760 -9.16 -31.28 17.50
N ALA A 761 -8.70 -31.46 16.26
CA ALA A 761 -7.59 -30.70 15.71
C ALA A 761 -7.92 -29.21 15.59
N LYS A 762 -9.15 -28.87 15.18
CA LYS A 762 -9.66 -27.48 15.14
C LYS A 762 -9.67 -26.85 16.54
N TYR A 763 -10.24 -27.55 17.52
CA TYR A 763 -10.29 -27.08 18.89
C TYR A 763 -8.89 -26.86 19.47
N PHE A 764 -7.96 -27.79 19.25
CA PHE A 764 -6.58 -27.64 19.71
C PHE A 764 -5.82 -26.51 19.02
N ARG A 765 -6.15 -26.18 17.76
CA ARG A 765 -5.50 -25.12 17.00
C ARG A 765 -6.01 -23.72 17.37
N PHE A 766 -7.31 -23.58 17.60
CA PHE A 766 -7.96 -22.28 17.76
C PHE A 766 -8.41 -22.00 19.21
N MET A 767 -8.34 -23.00 20.10
CA MET A 767 -8.87 -22.96 21.46
C MET A 767 -10.36 -22.58 21.55
N GLN A 768 -11.07 -22.68 20.42
CA GLN A 768 -12.49 -22.44 20.29
C GLN A 768 -13.04 -23.36 19.20
N ALA A 769 -14.33 -23.70 19.28
CA ALA A 769 -14.98 -24.49 18.25
C ALA A 769 -15.23 -23.62 17.02
N ILE A 770 -14.49 -23.90 15.94
CA ILE A 770 -14.79 -23.33 14.61
C ILE A 770 -15.11 -24.45 13.63
N LYS A 771 -16.07 -24.21 12.72
CA LYS A 771 -16.31 -25.13 11.61
C LYS A 771 -15.41 -24.82 10.42
N GLU A 772 -15.22 -23.53 10.16
CA GLU A 772 -14.45 -22.99 9.04
C GLU A 772 -13.92 -21.58 9.40
N LEU A 773 -13.00 -21.04 8.60
CA LEU A 773 -12.51 -19.67 8.80
C LEU A 773 -13.54 -18.67 8.26
N THR A 774 -13.70 -17.54 8.95
CA THR A 774 -14.44 -16.40 8.40
C THR A 774 -13.65 -15.76 7.25
N PRO A 775 -14.29 -15.00 6.35
CA PRO A 775 -13.59 -14.27 5.29
C PRO A 775 -12.43 -13.41 5.82
N GLU A 776 -12.61 -12.75 6.96
CA GLU A 776 -11.58 -11.91 7.60
C GLU A 776 -10.41 -12.75 8.11
N MET A 777 -10.69 -13.90 8.75
CA MET A 777 -9.67 -14.82 9.22
C MET A 777 -8.87 -15.40 8.04
N LEU A 778 -9.55 -15.75 6.95
CA LEU A 778 -8.91 -16.32 5.78
C LEU A 778 -7.92 -15.34 5.16
N VAL A 779 -8.34 -14.09 4.96
CA VAL A 779 -7.47 -12.99 4.50
C VAL A 779 -6.28 -12.79 5.45
N ARG A 780 -6.50 -12.79 6.76
CA ARG A 780 -5.43 -12.65 7.76
C ARG A 780 -4.43 -13.80 7.70
N PHE A 781 -4.89 -15.00 7.37
CA PHE A 781 -4.07 -16.21 7.42
C PHE A 781 -3.29 -16.49 6.14
N THR A 782 -3.79 -16.08 4.98
CA THR A 782 -3.12 -16.34 3.70
C THR A 782 -2.31 -15.15 3.20
N GLN A 783 -2.62 -13.94 3.64
CA GLN A 783 -1.99 -12.74 3.10
C GLN A 783 -0.97 -12.13 4.05
N ILE A 784 -0.04 -12.93 4.53
CA ILE A 784 0.89 -12.47 5.54
C ILE A 784 1.87 -11.39 5.04
N ASP A 785 2.36 -10.57 5.98
CA ASP A 785 3.57 -9.78 5.73
C ASP A 785 4.79 -10.63 6.13
N TYR A 786 5.52 -11.13 5.14
CA TYR A 786 6.72 -11.95 5.36
C TYR A 786 7.79 -11.27 6.22
N ASP A 787 7.73 -9.94 6.38
CA ASP A 787 8.60 -9.18 7.26
C ASP A 787 8.09 -9.05 8.71
N ARG A 788 6.91 -9.56 9.04
CA ARG A 788 6.39 -9.49 10.43
C ARG A 788 5.96 -10.84 10.95
N GLU A 789 5.50 -11.69 10.05
CA GLU A 789 5.06 -13.03 10.37
C GLU A 789 5.50 -13.98 9.25
N MET A 790 5.47 -15.27 9.53
CA MET A 790 5.77 -16.30 8.54
C MET A 790 4.78 -17.42 8.71
N ALA A 791 4.25 -17.93 7.61
CA ALA A 791 3.43 -19.12 7.56
C ALA A 791 3.95 -20.00 6.45
N LEU A 792 4.34 -21.22 6.83
CA LEU A 792 4.79 -22.27 5.93
C LEU A 792 3.70 -23.32 5.85
N ILE A 793 3.27 -23.67 4.64
CA ILE A 793 2.35 -24.76 4.38
C ILE A 793 3.11 -25.94 3.79
N GLY A 794 2.70 -27.14 4.18
CA GLY A 794 3.05 -28.37 3.48
C GLY A 794 1.95 -28.71 2.49
N VAL A 795 2.31 -28.94 1.24
CA VAL A 795 1.39 -29.34 0.17
C VAL A 795 1.87 -30.61 -0.52
N VAL A 796 0.93 -31.41 -1.01
CA VAL A 796 1.17 -32.54 -1.92
C VAL A 796 0.43 -32.28 -3.22
N GLU A 797 0.92 -32.82 -4.33
CA GLU A 797 0.26 -32.70 -5.62
C GLU A 797 -0.67 -33.90 -5.83
N GLU A 798 -1.97 -33.65 -5.95
CA GLU A 798 -2.98 -34.66 -6.24
C GLU A 798 -3.78 -34.23 -7.47
N GLN A 799 -3.78 -35.07 -8.52
CA GLN A 799 -4.50 -34.80 -9.78
C GLN A 799 -4.16 -33.43 -10.41
N GLY A 800 -2.91 -32.95 -10.23
CA GLY A 800 -2.44 -31.66 -10.74
C GLY A 800 -2.82 -30.45 -9.87
N ASN A 801 -3.41 -30.66 -8.69
CA ASN A 801 -3.74 -29.59 -7.74
C ASN A 801 -2.93 -29.74 -6.45
N GLU A 802 -2.55 -28.60 -5.85
CA GLU A 802 -1.93 -28.58 -4.53
C GLU A 802 -2.98 -28.87 -3.45
N VAL A 803 -2.77 -29.92 -2.66
CA VAL A 803 -3.57 -30.25 -1.48
C VAL A 803 -2.72 -29.99 -0.24
N GLN A 804 -3.21 -29.13 0.64
CA GLN A 804 -2.50 -28.79 1.87
C GLN A 804 -2.63 -29.88 2.93
N ILE A 805 -1.49 -30.24 3.52
CA ILE A 805 -1.35 -31.31 4.52
C ILE A 805 -0.91 -30.80 5.89
N GLY A 806 -0.54 -29.52 6.00
CA GLY A 806 -0.21 -28.88 7.28
C GLY A 806 0.18 -27.42 7.13
N VAL A 807 0.12 -26.68 8.23
CA VAL A 807 0.58 -25.29 8.29
C VAL A 807 1.22 -25.01 9.64
N ALA A 808 2.37 -24.35 9.62
CA ALA A 808 3.01 -23.79 10.79
C ALA A 808 3.29 -22.31 10.55
N ARG A 809 3.07 -21.49 11.57
CA ARG A 809 3.27 -20.04 11.46
C ARG A 809 3.81 -19.44 12.73
N TYR A 810 4.52 -18.33 12.62
CA TYR A 810 4.81 -17.44 13.73
C TYR A 810 4.40 -16.02 13.40
N MET A 811 4.06 -15.26 14.44
CA MET A 811 3.89 -13.81 14.39
C MET A 811 4.91 -13.17 15.32
N SER A 812 5.69 -12.22 14.80
CA SER A 812 6.65 -11.49 15.64
C SER A 812 5.87 -10.64 16.64
N ARG A 813 6.22 -10.73 17.92
CA ARG A 813 5.76 -9.75 18.89
C ARG A 813 6.53 -8.46 18.64
N PRO A 814 5.92 -7.27 18.82
CA PRO A 814 6.64 -6.03 18.56
C PRO A 814 7.96 -5.93 19.38
N GLY A 815 8.88 -5.02 19.03
CA GLY A 815 10.21 -4.97 19.65
C GLY A 815 11.15 -6.16 19.36
N GLY A 816 10.78 -7.07 18.45
CA GLY A 816 11.72 -7.76 17.58
C GLY A 816 12.51 -8.95 18.15
N ASP A 817 12.43 -9.25 19.44
CA ASP A 817 13.22 -10.34 20.06
C ASP A 817 12.44 -11.66 20.20
N THR A 818 11.11 -11.64 20.14
CA THR A 818 10.24 -12.79 20.44
C THR A 818 9.15 -12.99 19.40
N CYS A 819 8.78 -14.24 19.10
CA CYS A 819 7.63 -14.57 18.25
C CYS A 819 6.74 -15.64 18.87
N GLU A 820 5.44 -15.56 18.59
CA GLU A 820 4.47 -16.57 18.97
C GLU A 820 4.22 -17.51 17.80
N PHE A 821 4.21 -18.83 18.03
CA PHE A 821 3.99 -19.81 16.96
C PHE A 821 2.69 -20.60 17.13
N ALA A 822 2.18 -21.10 16.02
CA ALA A 822 1.11 -22.08 15.98
C ALA A 822 1.28 -23.06 14.82
N ILE A 823 0.83 -24.30 15.01
CA ILE A 823 0.94 -25.36 14.01
C ILE A 823 -0.28 -26.27 14.04
N VAL A 824 -0.66 -26.76 12.86
CA VAL A 824 -1.61 -27.87 12.69
C VAL A 824 -1.21 -28.69 11.48
N VAL A 825 -1.40 -30.02 11.56
CA VAL A 825 -1.13 -30.98 10.49
C VAL A 825 -2.42 -31.75 10.24
N SER A 826 -2.66 -32.14 9.00
CA SER A 826 -3.81 -32.98 8.64
C SER A 826 -3.79 -34.30 9.43
N ASP A 827 -4.97 -34.76 9.84
CA ASP A 827 -5.13 -36.01 10.59
C ASP A 827 -4.50 -37.21 9.85
N SER A 828 -4.55 -37.24 8.52
CA SER A 828 -3.99 -38.31 7.68
C SER A 828 -2.45 -38.31 7.60
N PHE A 829 -1.81 -37.18 7.92
CA PHE A 829 -0.36 -36.98 7.89
C PHE A 829 0.28 -36.91 9.29
N HIS A 830 -0.49 -37.20 10.34
CA HIS A 830 0.05 -37.33 11.69
C HIS A 830 1.14 -38.41 11.78
N ALA A 831 2.14 -38.18 12.63
CA ALA A 831 3.29 -39.06 12.86
C ALA A 831 4.18 -39.35 11.64
N ARG A 832 4.01 -38.64 10.51
CA ARG A 832 4.88 -38.77 9.31
C ARG A 832 6.02 -37.75 9.25
N GLY A 833 6.31 -37.03 10.34
CA GLY A 833 7.41 -36.06 10.42
C GLY A 833 7.13 -34.67 9.84
N VAL A 834 6.00 -34.46 9.15
CA VAL A 834 5.60 -33.18 8.52
C VAL A 834 5.63 -32.02 9.53
N GLY A 835 5.01 -32.20 10.70
CA GLY A 835 4.95 -31.14 11.72
C GLY A 835 6.33 -30.76 12.29
N ALA A 836 7.23 -31.73 12.47
CA ALA A 836 8.59 -31.46 12.91
C ALA A 836 9.40 -30.72 11.85
N ARG A 837 9.20 -31.05 10.56
CA ARG A 837 9.87 -30.35 9.46
C ARG A 837 9.38 -28.91 9.32
N LEU A 838 8.07 -28.70 9.31
CA LEU A 838 7.45 -27.36 9.30
C LEU A 838 8.01 -26.48 10.42
N MET A 839 8.03 -27.00 11.67
CA MET A 839 8.59 -26.25 12.80
C MET A 839 10.08 -25.95 12.67
N ARG A 840 10.90 -26.87 12.13
CA ARG A 840 12.33 -26.61 11.93
C ARG A 840 12.57 -25.51 10.90
N SER A 841 11.89 -25.56 9.75
CA SER A 841 11.98 -24.52 8.72
C SER A 841 11.49 -23.17 9.27
N LEU A 842 10.42 -23.18 10.07
CA LEU A 842 9.88 -22.00 10.71
C LEU A 842 10.84 -21.39 11.76
N MET A 843 11.47 -22.22 12.61
CA MET A 843 12.49 -21.78 13.58
C MET A 843 13.75 -21.24 12.88
N GLN A 844 14.21 -21.89 11.81
CA GLN A 844 15.37 -21.43 11.05
C GLN A 844 15.10 -20.08 10.39
N ASN A 845 13.90 -19.89 9.81
CA ASN A 845 13.49 -18.61 9.29
C ASN A 845 13.47 -17.53 10.40
N ALA A 846 12.88 -17.83 11.56
CA ALA A 846 12.85 -16.90 12.69
C ALA A 846 14.27 -16.50 13.15
N ARG A 847 15.19 -17.47 13.26
CA ARG A 847 16.60 -17.23 13.62
C ARG A 847 17.32 -16.35 12.60
N ASN A 848 17.14 -16.62 11.31
CA ASN A 848 17.75 -15.82 10.23
C ASN A 848 17.27 -14.35 10.25
N ARG A 849 16.08 -14.11 10.79
CA ARG A 849 15.50 -12.77 10.95
C ARG A 849 15.90 -12.08 12.27
N GLY A 850 16.70 -12.74 13.10
CA GLY A 850 17.18 -12.19 14.37
C GLY A 850 16.24 -12.38 15.55
N LEU A 851 15.15 -13.14 15.41
CA LEU A 851 14.29 -13.49 16.54
C LEU A 851 15.05 -14.43 17.48
N ARG A 852 14.97 -14.17 18.79
CA ARG A 852 15.73 -14.89 19.83
C ARG A 852 14.91 -15.92 20.57
N ILE A 853 13.60 -15.69 20.73
CA ILE A 853 12.73 -16.57 21.51
C ILE A 853 11.48 -16.89 20.69
N MET A 854 11.14 -18.17 20.61
CA MET A 854 9.88 -18.65 20.06
C MET A 854 9.03 -19.23 21.18
N GLU A 855 7.79 -18.75 21.32
CA GLU A 855 6.87 -19.14 22.39
C GLU A 855 5.48 -19.51 21.86
N GLY A 856 4.71 -20.25 22.65
CA GLY A 856 3.34 -20.62 22.29
C GLY A 856 2.58 -21.19 23.46
N GLU A 857 1.26 -21.24 23.31
CA GLU A 857 0.34 -21.81 24.29
C GLU A 857 -0.18 -23.16 23.78
N VAL A 858 -0.10 -24.19 24.62
CA VAL A 858 -0.53 -25.54 24.27
C VAL A 858 -1.45 -26.08 25.35
N LEU A 859 -2.66 -26.51 24.97
CA LEU A 859 -3.58 -27.14 25.91
C LEU A 859 -2.95 -28.39 26.52
N THR A 860 -3.09 -28.55 27.84
CA THR A 860 -2.53 -29.68 28.61
C THR A 860 -3.03 -31.04 28.07
N ALA A 861 -4.24 -31.08 27.50
CA ALA A 861 -4.82 -32.26 26.87
C ALA A 861 -4.14 -32.65 25.53
N ASN A 862 -3.41 -31.75 24.89
CA ASN A 862 -2.78 -32.00 23.58
C ASN A 862 -1.40 -32.67 23.75
N THR A 863 -1.41 -33.93 24.17
CA THR A 863 -0.19 -34.73 24.44
C THR A 863 0.72 -34.88 23.22
N ARG A 864 0.15 -34.95 22.01
CA ARG A 864 0.91 -35.03 20.75
C ARG A 864 1.71 -33.77 20.50
N MET A 865 1.11 -32.60 20.69
CA MET A 865 1.80 -31.32 20.53
C MET A 865 2.89 -31.13 21.59
N LEU A 866 2.61 -31.49 22.84
CA LEU A 866 3.61 -31.45 23.92
C LEU A 866 4.81 -32.38 23.63
N ALA A 867 4.58 -33.56 23.04
CA ALA A 867 5.65 -34.45 22.58
C ALA A 867 6.47 -33.84 21.43
N LEU A 868 5.81 -33.20 20.46
CA LEU A 868 6.46 -32.54 19.33
C LEU A 868 7.39 -31.43 19.83
N VAL A 869 6.90 -30.47 20.62
CA VAL A 869 7.70 -29.33 21.10
C VAL A 869 8.83 -29.79 22.03
N LYS A 870 8.59 -30.82 22.85
CA LYS A 870 9.65 -31.45 23.66
C LYS A 870 10.75 -32.05 22.78
N SER A 871 10.40 -32.76 21.70
CA SER A 871 11.37 -33.31 20.75
C SER A 871 12.20 -32.23 20.03
N LEU A 872 11.62 -31.03 19.88
CA LEU A 872 12.26 -29.87 19.28
C LEU A 872 13.04 -29.02 20.29
N GLY A 873 13.09 -29.41 21.58
CA GLY A 873 13.88 -28.72 22.61
C GLY A 873 13.20 -27.50 23.24
N PHE A 874 11.87 -27.41 23.20
CA PHE A 874 11.13 -26.39 23.94
C PHE A 874 11.11 -26.71 25.44
N ARG A 875 11.21 -25.67 26.27
CA ARG A 875 10.88 -25.71 27.69
C ARG A 875 9.36 -25.64 27.84
N ILE A 876 8.81 -26.44 28.75
CA ILE A 876 7.36 -26.51 29.00
C ILE A 876 7.11 -26.12 30.46
N GLN A 877 6.26 -25.13 30.68
CA GLN A 877 5.84 -24.67 32.00
C GLN A 877 4.31 -24.66 32.10
N ALA A 878 3.77 -24.91 33.29
CA ALA A 878 2.33 -24.72 33.51
C ALA A 878 2.03 -23.21 33.53
N ASP A 879 0.94 -22.80 32.87
CA ASP A 879 0.46 -21.44 33.07
C ASP A 879 -0.05 -21.29 34.51
N ARG A 880 0.26 -20.14 35.12
CA ARG A 880 -0.15 -19.79 36.48
C ARG A 880 -1.59 -19.30 36.52
N ALA A 881 -2.09 -18.74 35.42
CA ALA A 881 -3.44 -18.20 35.32
C ALA A 881 -4.45 -19.30 34.91
N ASP A 882 -4.10 -20.15 33.94
CA ASP A 882 -4.94 -21.26 33.49
C ASP A 882 -4.22 -22.62 33.56
N PRO A 883 -4.54 -23.49 34.54
CA PRO A 883 -3.95 -24.83 34.66
C PRO A 883 -4.20 -25.73 33.44
N SER A 884 -5.20 -25.42 32.62
CA SER A 884 -5.51 -26.17 31.40
C SER A 884 -4.53 -25.86 30.25
N VAL A 885 -3.69 -24.82 30.38
CA VAL A 885 -2.71 -24.37 29.38
C VAL A 885 -1.26 -24.62 29.85
N LYS A 886 -0.39 -25.00 28.92
CA LYS A 886 1.06 -25.05 29.06
C LYS A 886 1.70 -23.96 28.21
N LEU A 887 2.55 -23.15 28.82
CA LEU A 887 3.41 -22.21 28.14
C LEU A 887 4.66 -22.96 27.65
N VAL A 888 4.94 -22.88 26.35
CA VAL A 888 6.13 -23.51 25.76
C VAL A 888 7.02 -22.43 25.16
N SER A 889 8.33 -22.51 25.42
CA SER A 889 9.29 -21.53 24.91
C SER A 889 10.63 -22.14 24.54
N LYS A 890 11.30 -21.58 23.54
CA LYS A 890 12.61 -22.01 23.08
C LYS A 890 13.47 -20.81 22.72
N LEU A 891 14.73 -20.85 23.14
CA LEU A 891 15.77 -19.96 22.63
C LEU A 891 16.17 -20.44 21.23
N LEU A 892 16.04 -19.57 20.24
CA LEU A 892 16.24 -19.89 18.83
C LEU A 892 17.70 -20.04 18.46
#